data_AF-A0A928BMV5-F1
#
_entry.id   AF-A0A928BMV5-F1
#
_cell.length_a   1.000
_cell.length_b   1.000
_cell.length_c   1.000
_cell.angle_alpha   90.00
_cell.angle_beta   90.00
_cell.angle_gamma   90.00
#
_symmetry.space_group_name_H-M   'P 1'
#
loop_
_entity.id
_entity.type
_entity.pdbx_description
1 polymer ?
#
loop_
_entity_poly.entity_id
_entity_poly.type
_entity_poly.pdbx_seq_one_letter_code
_entity_poly.pdbx_strand_id
1 'polypeptide(L)'
;MQAKDVAFGRGRLQVTKIARNAVRIRYTEGTATSTLPDWVYVKTDEVISADINVKVNRKQGTVVVRDRAGKAVFTATAHQLSPSLVAGESTQKASLTFLSPTDECLFGLGQFQDGYANVRGLTRRLTQVNTQISIPMVISSKGYGVLWNNYGLTDFNPCELSVRMEKTLMPGKKEVVNVTSTEGGKQEERTSNTFSATLEIAEEGDYALMLDVGQQMARRHNLVIDNQTVIDMQNLWLPPTASAIVHLTAGAHTLKAQLTNNDRPVVLFRKVSDTTTFQSPVADAVDYTVFVGTPDEIIAGYREVTGAVPPIPTWALGYIHCRERFHSSDEILRTARRFRDEHLPADVFVQDWQYWGRYGWNAMRFDERFYPNPKELTDSLHAMGYRLMLSVWSKIDKNSDVGREMSEQGYYIPGTDWIDFFRPEAAAAYWQHFRQRLVPLGIDAWWQDATEPENDDLVGRRVGGGQWAGERVRNVYPLMVCKTVYEGLRQEQGSTPFILTRCGFPGIQRYGAALWSGDVGNDWETFRRQIVAGLGLQAAGIPWWTYDAGGFFRPQDQYTNQAYIERMLRWIETSVFLPLMRVHGYMSDTEPWRYGEQAQNIIADCLRERYLLKPYIDSCALAVSQHGSTLMRPLVFDFADDPEALQQKYEYMFGPALLVSPVTEPGVTEWRTYLPRHQGGWYDFRTGQHYDGGQYVTTPVTLARIPVFRRAGYNVATSPAQQQWVGTWATAPEYTGKGDMPRTTTLADCTLREIVRVSQGGDCLRMQLSNIFSKEPVEIKAVYIADALDSCDIVSSTARYLSFDGQRSVTIPGGQALFSDPLPYPLKPLQRLSITIEYGSTPVNATSHRGSRTTSYIMQGACAPAQAFVTSERLDHWYNIAAIDILSDTPNAIAILGNSITDGRGTTTNAQNRWTDALATALQGKAGILNLGIGGNCVIRGGLSQPGRERYDRDILGQRGLTTVVIFEGVNDIGGSRDDDKDIAQRLIATYQELAAKARRSGLKVYGATITPFGNSFYWSEAHEAARQAVNAWIRNNAGTFDAVIDFDALVRDPEQPTRLLPAYSDDWLHLNPAGYEAMGRYAAQHFQ
;
A
#
# COMPACT_ATOMS: atom_id res chain seq x y z
N MET A 1 -40.52 12.81 30.91
CA MET A 1 -41.59 11.88 30.53
C MET A 1 -40.96 10.50 30.49
N GLN A 2 -41.34 9.61 31.43
CA GLN A 2 -40.92 8.21 31.54
C GLN A 2 -41.31 7.40 30.30
N ALA A 3 -40.56 6.34 29.95
CA ALA A 3 -40.88 5.31 28.95
C ALA A 3 -42.40 5.22 28.66
N LYS A 4 -42.82 5.75 27.50
CA LYS A 4 -44.23 5.80 27.14
C LYS A 4 -44.53 4.68 26.17
N ASP A 5 -45.11 3.60 26.68
CA ASP A 5 -45.94 2.72 25.87
C ASP A 5 -47.19 3.51 25.45
N VAL A 6 -47.30 3.81 24.15
CA VAL A 6 -48.37 4.66 23.61
C VAL A 6 -49.27 3.83 22.70
N ALA A 7 -50.57 3.81 22.99
CA ALA A 7 -51.56 3.31 22.03
C ALA A 7 -51.46 4.09 20.71
N PHE A 8 -51.27 3.38 19.60
CA PHE A 8 -50.95 3.97 18.29
C PHE A 8 -51.55 3.10 17.19
N GLY A 9 -52.53 3.62 16.44
CA GLY A 9 -53.27 2.81 15.46
C GLY A 9 -53.91 1.57 16.09
N ARG A 10 -53.65 0.39 15.51
CA ARG A 10 -54.10 -0.92 16.03
C ARG A 10 -53.16 -1.54 17.06
N GLY A 11 -51.99 -0.93 17.28
CA GLY A 11 -50.91 -1.47 18.08
C GLY A 11 -50.45 -0.54 19.19
N ARG A 12 -49.21 -0.76 19.62
CA ARG A 12 -48.52 0.06 20.61
C ARG A 12 -47.17 0.51 20.08
N LEU A 13 -46.79 1.72 20.46
CA LEU A 13 -45.52 2.32 20.10
C LEU A 13 -44.72 2.59 21.38
N GLN A 14 -43.55 1.96 21.48
CA GLN A 14 -42.56 2.14 22.54
C GLN A 14 -41.53 3.14 22.07
N VAL A 15 -41.28 4.18 22.88
CA VAL A 15 -40.25 5.20 22.62
C VAL A 15 -39.26 5.18 23.78
N THR A 16 -38.01 4.80 23.49
CA THR A 16 -36.95 4.68 24.49
C THR A 16 -35.73 5.46 24.04
N LYS A 17 -35.32 6.47 24.82
CA LYS A 17 -34.05 7.17 24.59
C LYS A 17 -32.92 6.26 25.05
N ILE A 18 -32.09 5.79 24.14
CA ILE A 18 -31.04 4.80 24.44
C ILE A 18 -29.63 5.39 24.48
N ALA A 19 -29.48 6.64 24.03
CA ALA A 19 -28.28 7.43 24.15
C ALA A 19 -28.63 8.93 24.22
N ARG A 20 -27.61 9.79 24.41
CA ARG A 20 -27.78 11.25 24.45
C ARG A 20 -28.52 11.77 23.21
N ASN A 21 -28.19 11.29 22.01
CA ASN A 21 -28.77 11.76 20.75
C ASN A 21 -29.49 10.65 19.98
N ALA A 22 -29.89 9.56 20.64
CA ALA A 22 -30.53 8.41 19.99
C ALA A 22 -31.83 7.99 20.68
N VAL A 23 -32.84 7.66 19.89
CA VAL A 23 -34.12 7.14 20.36
C VAL A 23 -34.54 5.92 19.56
N ARG A 24 -34.75 4.79 20.26
CA ARG A 24 -35.31 3.56 19.70
C ARG A 24 -36.84 3.65 19.73
N ILE A 25 -37.46 3.35 18.61
CA ILE A 25 -38.91 3.36 18.44
C ILE A 25 -39.32 1.98 17.93
N ARG A 26 -40.23 1.35 18.67
CA ARG A 26 -40.74 0.01 18.32
C ARG A 26 -42.25 0.03 18.26
N TYR A 27 -42.80 -0.37 17.11
CA TYR A 27 -44.24 -0.55 16.91
C TYR A 27 -44.59 -2.03 16.78
N THR A 28 -45.56 -2.49 17.58
CA THR A 28 -46.04 -3.88 17.62
C THR A 28 -47.57 -3.94 17.62
N GLU A 29 -48.13 -4.98 17.00
CA GLU A 29 -49.55 -5.32 17.08
C GLU A 29 -49.71 -6.64 17.87
N GLY A 30 -50.51 -6.66 18.94
CA GLY A 30 -50.74 -7.85 19.78
C GLY A 30 -49.71 -8.06 20.91
N THR A 31 -49.70 -9.28 21.49
CA THR A 31 -48.83 -9.68 22.62
C THR A 31 -47.60 -10.49 22.19
N ALA A 32 -47.31 -10.58 20.90
CA ALA A 32 -46.18 -11.36 20.41
C ALA A 32 -44.85 -10.75 20.88
N THR A 33 -44.15 -11.46 21.76
CA THR A 33 -42.76 -11.16 22.14
C THR A 33 -41.82 -11.83 21.14
N SER A 34 -40.85 -11.08 20.61
CA SER A 34 -39.80 -11.65 19.76
C SER A 34 -39.07 -12.76 20.50
N THR A 35 -38.82 -13.87 19.81
CA THR A 35 -38.03 -15.00 20.33
C THR A 35 -36.55 -14.92 19.98
N LEU A 36 -36.15 -13.89 19.23
CA LEU A 36 -34.77 -13.68 18.80
C LEU A 36 -34.01 -12.84 19.84
N PRO A 37 -32.73 -13.16 20.11
CA PRO A 37 -31.87 -12.31 20.93
C PRO A 37 -31.65 -10.92 20.28
N ASP A 38 -31.38 -9.91 21.11
CA ASP A 38 -30.87 -8.62 20.61
C ASP A 38 -29.36 -8.75 20.31
N TRP A 39 -29.01 -8.94 19.03
CA TRP A 39 -27.62 -9.14 18.59
C TRP A 39 -26.93 -7.84 18.18
N VAL A 40 -27.70 -6.78 17.89
CA VAL A 40 -27.16 -5.52 17.36
C VAL A 40 -26.83 -4.57 18.52
N TYR A 41 -27.74 -4.40 19.47
CA TYR A 41 -27.55 -3.42 20.55
C TYR A 41 -26.76 -4.00 21.73
N VAL A 42 -25.79 -3.23 22.22
CA VAL A 42 -25.06 -3.53 23.48
C VAL A 42 -25.59 -2.70 24.66
N LYS A 43 -26.42 -1.67 24.37
CA LYS A 43 -27.02 -0.78 25.34
C LYS A 43 -28.46 -0.46 24.93
N THR A 44 -29.41 -0.74 25.81
CA THR A 44 -30.85 -0.54 25.56
C THR A 44 -31.58 0.17 26.70
N ASP A 45 -30.89 0.45 27.81
CA ASP A 45 -31.45 1.14 28.97
C ASP A 45 -31.87 2.57 28.63
N GLU A 46 -32.95 3.04 29.26
CA GLU A 46 -33.43 4.41 29.09
C GLU A 46 -32.42 5.42 29.69
N VAL A 47 -32.05 6.42 28.88
CA VAL A 47 -31.17 7.52 29.27
C VAL A 47 -31.94 8.83 29.30
N ILE A 48 -31.69 9.65 30.32
CA ILE A 48 -32.21 11.02 30.37
C ILE A 48 -31.42 11.89 29.39
N SER A 49 -32.09 12.40 28.36
CA SER A 49 -31.49 13.35 27.41
C SER A 49 -32.40 14.53 27.10
N ALA A 50 -31.82 15.73 27.07
CA ALA A 50 -32.43 16.96 26.59
C ALA A 50 -32.16 17.23 25.10
N ASP A 51 -31.22 16.50 24.48
CA ASP A 51 -30.75 16.78 23.11
C ASP A 51 -31.67 16.21 22.02
N ILE A 52 -32.61 15.35 22.42
CA ILE A 52 -33.57 14.73 21.52
C ILE A 52 -34.98 14.77 22.13
N ASN A 53 -35.94 15.23 21.34
CA ASN A 53 -37.35 15.26 21.72
C ASN A 53 -38.19 14.48 20.71
N VAL A 54 -39.10 13.64 21.21
CA VAL A 54 -40.00 12.85 20.38
C VAL A 54 -41.44 13.24 20.65
N LYS A 55 -42.15 13.63 19.58
CA LYS A 55 -43.58 13.93 19.61
C LYS A 55 -44.33 12.86 18.82
N VAL A 56 -45.21 12.14 19.50
CA VAL A 56 -46.09 11.12 18.90
C VAL A 56 -47.48 11.72 18.67
N ASN A 57 -47.93 11.78 17.42
CA ASN A 57 -49.28 12.19 17.07
C ASN A 57 -50.16 10.96 16.76
N ARG A 58 -50.96 10.57 17.74
CA ARG A 58 -51.83 9.38 17.66
C ARG A 58 -52.90 9.47 16.57
N LYS A 59 -53.45 10.67 16.32
CA LYS A 59 -54.53 10.86 15.35
C LYS A 59 -54.02 10.76 13.90
N GLN A 60 -52.83 11.27 13.66
CA GLN A 60 -52.22 11.27 12.33
C GLN A 60 -51.34 10.04 12.08
N GLY A 61 -51.05 9.23 13.10
CA GLY A 61 -50.14 8.09 12.98
C GLY A 61 -48.70 8.53 12.69
N THR A 62 -48.28 9.70 13.18
CA THR A 62 -46.94 10.24 12.91
C THR A 62 -46.06 10.32 14.15
N VAL A 63 -44.75 10.16 13.95
CA VAL A 63 -43.73 10.38 14.98
C VAL A 63 -42.72 11.39 14.48
N VAL A 64 -42.59 12.52 15.19
CA VAL A 64 -41.66 13.60 14.88
C VAL A 64 -40.54 13.62 15.89
N VAL A 65 -39.30 13.57 15.41
CA VAL A 65 -38.08 13.68 16.21
C VAL A 65 -37.46 15.06 15.99
N ARG A 66 -37.10 15.73 17.08
CA ARG A 66 -36.49 17.06 17.10
C ARG A 66 -35.12 17.02 17.75
N ASP A 67 -34.24 17.87 17.24
CA ASP A 67 -32.90 18.09 17.80
C ASP A 67 -32.93 18.97 19.06
N ARG A 68 -31.74 19.23 19.63
CA ARG A 68 -31.54 20.08 20.81
C ARG A 68 -32.02 21.52 20.62
N ALA A 69 -32.08 22.01 19.38
CA ALA A 69 -32.58 23.34 19.05
C ALA A 69 -34.11 23.36 18.85
N GLY A 70 -34.78 22.20 18.95
CA GLY A 70 -36.21 22.04 18.73
C GLY A 70 -36.61 21.97 17.26
N LYS A 71 -35.66 21.93 16.31
CA LYS A 71 -35.92 21.76 14.88
C LYS A 71 -36.38 20.32 14.63
N ALA A 72 -37.45 20.15 13.85
CA ALA A 72 -37.88 18.83 13.40
C ALA A 72 -36.90 18.34 12.32
N VAL A 73 -36.21 17.25 12.59
CA VAL A 73 -35.20 16.67 11.70
C VAL A 73 -35.67 15.38 11.06
N PHE A 74 -36.53 14.61 11.73
CA PHE A 74 -37.07 13.35 11.21
C PHE A 74 -38.57 13.24 11.49
N THR A 75 -39.33 12.75 10.51
CA THR A 75 -40.77 12.49 10.64
C THR A 75 -41.15 11.15 10.01
N ALA A 76 -41.48 10.17 10.85
CA ALA A 76 -42.12 8.94 10.39
C ALA A 76 -43.60 9.20 10.13
N THR A 77 -44.07 8.82 8.94
CA THR A 77 -45.43 9.03 8.45
C THR A 77 -46.28 7.77 8.51
N ALA A 78 -45.66 6.59 8.54
CA ALA A 78 -46.37 5.32 8.71
C ALA A 78 -45.51 4.24 9.40
N HIS A 79 -46.17 3.46 10.25
CA HIS A 79 -45.66 2.22 10.86
C HIS A 79 -46.66 1.11 10.54
N GLN A 80 -46.26 0.13 9.75
CA GLN A 80 -47.18 -0.90 9.25
C GLN A 80 -46.67 -2.30 9.59
N LEU A 81 -47.58 -3.12 10.10
CA LEU A 81 -47.43 -4.57 10.21
C LEU A 81 -48.55 -5.23 9.42
N SER A 82 -48.22 -6.25 8.64
CA SER A 82 -49.19 -7.08 7.94
C SER A 82 -48.79 -8.55 8.03
N PRO A 83 -49.75 -9.49 8.09
CA PRO A 83 -49.46 -10.91 8.11
C PRO A 83 -48.54 -11.35 6.96
N SER A 84 -47.61 -12.24 7.27
CA SER A 84 -46.67 -12.86 6.34
C SER A 84 -46.48 -14.33 6.73
N LEU A 85 -46.00 -15.16 5.81
CA LEU A 85 -45.82 -16.59 6.02
C LEU A 85 -44.44 -17.00 5.49
N VAL A 86 -43.62 -17.61 6.34
CA VAL A 86 -42.28 -18.07 5.97
C VAL A 86 -41.99 -19.42 6.58
N ALA A 87 -41.52 -20.37 5.76
CA ALA A 87 -41.28 -21.76 6.15
C ALA A 87 -42.49 -22.42 6.87
N GLY A 88 -43.72 -22.02 6.53
CA GLY A 88 -44.94 -22.49 7.18
C GLY A 88 -45.27 -21.82 8.52
N GLU A 89 -44.43 -20.89 9.01
CA GLU A 89 -44.65 -20.14 10.23
C GLU A 89 -45.26 -18.75 9.96
N SER A 90 -46.27 -18.39 10.75
CA SER A 90 -46.85 -17.05 10.70
C SER A 90 -45.85 -16.03 11.24
N THR A 91 -45.59 -15.00 10.46
CA THR A 91 -44.70 -13.88 10.80
C THR A 91 -45.37 -12.56 10.38
N GLN A 92 -44.72 -11.43 10.58
CA GLN A 92 -45.18 -10.15 10.06
C GLN A 92 -44.23 -9.62 8.98
N LYS A 93 -44.79 -8.86 8.04
CA LYS A 93 -44.04 -7.93 7.20
C LYS A 93 -44.08 -6.57 7.91
N ALA A 94 -42.92 -5.98 8.17
CA ALA A 94 -42.79 -4.69 8.83
C ALA A 94 -42.39 -3.61 7.83
N SER A 95 -43.00 -2.43 7.94
CA SER A 95 -42.65 -1.26 7.12
C SER A 95 -42.64 0.03 7.93
N LEU A 96 -41.60 0.84 7.69
CA LEU A 96 -41.47 2.20 8.19
C LEU A 96 -41.37 3.14 6.99
N THR A 97 -42.27 4.12 6.90
CA THR A 97 -42.19 5.21 5.92
C THR A 97 -41.94 6.53 6.64
N PHE A 98 -41.04 7.35 6.10
CA PHE A 98 -40.70 8.66 6.63
C PHE A 98 -40.52 9.70 5.53
N LEU A 99 -40.69 10.98 5.88
CA LEU A 99 -40.48 12.09 4.96
C LEU A 99 -39.01 12.18 4.53
N SER A 100 -38.80 12.32 3.23
CA SER A 100 -37.50 12.51 2.60
C SER A 100 -37.63 13.53 1.45
N PRO A 101 -37.60 14.84 1.77
CA PRO A 101 -37.88 15.91 0.80
C PRO A 101 -36.83 15.94 -0.33
N THR A 102 -37.15 16.58 -1.45
CA THR A 102 -36.30 16.56 -2.67
C THR A 102 -34.94 17.24 -2.51
N ASP A 103 -34.79 18.11 -1.51
CA ASP A 103 -33.55 18.82 -1.17
C ASP A 103 -32.69 18.08 -0.13
N GLU A 104 -32.99 16.81 0.14
CA GLU A 104 -32.23 15.94 1.03
C GLU A 104 -31.30 15.01 0.24
N CYS A 105 -30.14 14.73 0.80
CA CYS A 105 -29.29 13.60 0.41
C CYS A 105 -29.23 12.57 1.55
N LEU A 106 -29.34 11.29 1.21
CA LEU A 106 -29.21 10.16 2.12
C LEU A 106 -27.97 9.34 1.74
N PHE A 107 -27.18 8.93 2.72
CA PHE A 107 -25.97 8.12 2.53
C PHE A 107 -25.98 6.92 3.48
N GLY A 108 -25.39 5.79 3.08
CA GLY A 108 -25.31 4.59 3.92
C GLY A 108 -25.74 3.33 3.20
N LEU A 109 -26.53 2.50 3.89
CA LEU A 109 -26.99 1.16 3.51
C LEU A 109 -25.90 0.08 3.43
N GLY A 110 -24.63 0.48 3.40
CA GLY A 110 -23.48 -0.41 3.32
C GLY A 110 -22.78 -0.31 1.97
N GLN A 111 -22.32 -1.44 1.45
CA GLN A 111 -21.57 -1.55 0.21
C GLN A 111 -22.43 -2.16 -0.89
N PHE A 112 -22.59 -1.45 -2.01
CA PHE A 112 -23.36 -1.87 -3.18
C PHE A 112 -22.60 -1.56 -4.48
N GLN A 113 -22.83 -2.36 -5.51
CA GLN A 113 -22.14 -2.26 -6.81
C GLN A 113 -22.89 -1.40 -7.85
N ASP A 114 -23.92 -0.65 -7.42
CA ASP A 114 -24.76 0.17 -8.31
C ASP A 114 -24.23 1.60 -8.56
N GLY A 115 -23.20 2.04 -7.81
CA GLY A 115 -22.54 3.34 -8.02
C GLY A 115 -23.27 4.57 -7.45
N TYR A 116 -24.30 4.39 -6.61
CA TYR A 116 -25.03 5.49 -5.99
C TYR A 116 -24.53 5.79 -4.57
N ALA A 117 -23.92 6.99 -4.40
CA ALA A 117 -23.54 7.52 -3.08
C ALA A 117 -24.76 8.14 -2.35
N ASN A 118 -25.49 9.02 -3.03
CA ASN A 118 -26.80 9.49 -2.56
C ASN A 118 -27.86 8.43 -2.90
N VAL A 119 -28.42 7.81 -1.87
CA VAL A 119 -29.41 6.73 -2.00
C VAL A 119 -30.84 7.23 -1.93
N ARG A 120 -31.08 8.55 -1.79
CA ARG A 120 -32.43 9.11 -1.73
C ARG A 120 -33.23 8.71 -2.97
N GLY A 121 -34.41 8.14 -2.76
CA GLY A 121 -35.31 7.70 -3.84
C GLY A 121 -34.91 6.38 -4.50
N LEU A 122 -33.65 5.95 -4.38
CA LEU A 122 -33.16 4.68 -4.93
C LEU A 122 -33.87 3.50 -4.25
N THR A 123 -34.15 2.44 -5.01
CA THR A 123 -34.60 1.16 -4.46
C THR A 123 -33.40 0.22 -4.28
N ARG A 124 -33.32 -0.51 -3.16
CA ARG A 124 -32.24 -1.50 -2.93
C ARG A 124 -32.76 -2.68 -2.13
N ARG A 125 -32.31 -3.88 -2.52
CA ARG A 125 -32.48 -5.09 -1.73
C ARG A 125 -31.25 -5.35 -0.88
N LEU A 126 -31.42 -5.30 0.44
CA LEU A 126 -30.37 -5.51 1.43
C LEU A 126 -30.25 -7.02 1.74
N THR A 127 -29.36 -7.66 0.99
CA THR A 127 -28.90 -9.05 1.18
C THR A 127 -27.39 -9.11 1.35
N GLN A 128 -26.91 -10.12 2.09
CA GLN A 128 -25.50 -10.50 2.13
C GLN A 128 -25.19 -11.44 0.97
N VAL A 129 -24.34 -11.00 0.04
CA VAL A 129 -23.81 -11.82 -1.05
C VAL A 129 -22.42 -11.29 -1.41
N ASN A 130 -21.60 -12.10 -2.08
CA ASN A 130 -20.26 -11.64 -2.48
C ASN A 130 -20.37 -10.31 -3.26
N THR A 131 -19.47 -9.38 -2.94
CA THR A 131 -19.43 -7.97 -3.39
C THR A 131 -20.47 -7.01 -2.83
N GLN A 132 -21.46 -7.47 -2.06
CA GLN A 132 -22.49 -6.63 -1.44
C GLN A 132 -22.57 -6.85 0.07
N ILE A 133 -22.51 -5.76 0.84
CA ILE A 133 -22.62 -5.81 2.30
C ILE A 133 -23.76 -4.90 2.75
N SER A 134 -24.74 -5.51 3.39
CA SER A 134 -25.96 -4.85 3.81
C SER A 134 -25.90 -4.39 5.26
N ILE A 135 -25.85 -3.07 5.47
CA ILE A 135 -25.90 -2.42 6.77
C ILE A 135 -27.11 -1.47 6.75
N PRO A 136 -28.28 -1.84 7.33
CA PRO A 136 -29.52 -1.05 7.26
C PRO A 136 -29.48 0.24 8.13
N MET A 137 -28.50 1.10 7.87
CA MET A 137 -28.25 2.39 8.52
C MET A 137 -28.08 3.46 7.43
N VAL A 138 -28.80 4.56 7.56
CA VAL A 138 -28.62 5.75 6.71
C VAL A 138 -28.35 6.98 7.56
N ILE A 139 -27.60 7.93 7.01
CA ILE A 139 -27.47 9.30 7.50
C ILE A 139 -28.04 10.27 6.49
N SER A 140 -28.57 11.39 6.97
CA SER A 140 -29.17 12.45 6.17
C SER A 140 -28.39 13.75 6.30
N SER A 141 -28.25 14.46 5.17
CA SER A 141 -27.85 15.87 5.11
C SER A 141 -28.70 16.80 6.01
N LYS A 142 -29.89 16.38 6.45
CA LYS A 142 -30.79 17.14 7.34
C LYS A 142 -30.49 16.95 8.83
N GLY A 143 -29.43 16.22 9.19
CA GLY A 143 -28.95 16.10 10.58
C GLY A 143 -29.60 14.98 11.39
N TYR A 144 -29.98 13.88 10.73
CA TYR A 144 -30.44 12.66 11.40
C TYR A 144 -29.86 11.40 10.76
N GLY A 145 -29.88 10.29 11.49
CA GLY A 145 -29.65 8.96 10.96
C GLY A 145 -30.72 7.98 11.40
N VAL A 146 -30.93 6.90 10.63
CA VAL A 146 -31.92 5.86 10.91
C VAL A 146 -31.29 4.49 10.77
N LEU A 147 -31.27 3.74 11.87
CA LEU A 147 -30.93 2.31 11.90
C LEU A 147 -32.23 1.50 11.90
N TRP A 148 -32.42 0.68 10.88
CA TRP A 148 -33.52 -0.29 10.79
C TRP A 148 -33.09 -1.62 11.40
N ASN A 149 -33.70 -2.01 12.53
CA ASN A 149 -33.30 -3.16 13.31
C ASN A 149 -34.16 -4.40 13.01
N ASN A 150 -33.97 -4.96 11.83
CA ASN A 150 -34.51 -6.27 11.46
C ASN A 150 -33.41 -7.12 10.80
N TYR A 151 -33.37 -8.40 11.16
CA TYR A 151 -32.27 -9.32 10.85
C TYR A 151 -32.43 -10.08 9.53
N GLY A 152 -33.66 -10.14 9.02
CA GLY A 152 -33.97 -10.76 7.75
C GLY A 152 -33.68 -9.86 6.56
N LEU A 153 -34.17 -10.29 5.40
CA LEU A 153 -34.18 -9.49 4.18
C LEU A 153 -34.79 -8.10 4.45
N THR A 154 -34.21 -7.06 3.85
CA THR A 154 -34.78 -5.71 3.90
C THR A 154 -34.79 -5.13 2.50
N ASP A 155 -35.89 -4.54 2.07
CA ASP A 155 -35.96 -3.70 0.88
C ASP A 155 -36.02 -2.23 1.33
N PHE A 156 -35.13 -1.41 0.79
CA PHE A 156 -35.14 0.04 0.89
C PHE A 156 -35.86 0.60 -0.32
N ASN A 157 -36.86 1.45 -0.10
CA ASN A 157 -37.82 1.91 -1.10
C ASN A 157 -38.37 0.74 -1.94
N PRO A 158 -39.09 -0.21 -1.33
CA PRO A 158 -39.66 -1.34 -2.05
C PRO A 158 -40.53 -0.85 -3.23
N CYS A 159 -40.45 -1.56 -4.35
CA CYS A 159 -41.23 -1.26 -5.56
C CYS A 159 -42.58 -1.96 -5.53
N GLU A 160 -43.62 -1.26 -5.97
CA GLU A 160 -45.00 -1.79 -6.03
C GLU A 160 -45.32 -2.41 -7.38
N LEU A 161 -44.63 -1.95 -8.43
CA LEU A 161 -44.85 -2.37 -9.80
C LEU A 161 -43.68 -3.24 -10.28
N SER A 162 -43.98 -4.20 -11.15
CA SER A 162 -42.97 -5.04 -11.76
C SER A 162 -43.35 -5.42 -13.19
N VAL A 163 -42.34 -5.68 -14.01
CA VAL A 163 -42.51 -6.25 -15.34
C VAL A 163 -41.53 -7.40 -15.51
N ARG A 164 -42.06 -8.57 -15.91
CA ARG A 164 -41.23 -9.72 -16.24
C ARG A 164 -40.70 -9.57 -17.67
N MET A 165 -39.43 -9.87 -17.90
CA MET A 165 -38.87 -9.83 -19.24
C MET A 165 -38.87 -11.23 -19.86
N GLU A 166 -39.36 -11.29 -21.10
CA GLU A 166 -39.49 -12.53 -21.86
C GLU A 166 -38.27 -12.77 -22.73
N LYS A 167 -37.85 -14.04 -22.80
CA LYS A 167 -36.70 -14.45 -23.61
C LYS A 167 -37.05 -14.36 -25.10
N THR A 168 -36.20 -13.71 -25.88
CA THR A 168 -36.36 -13.58 -27.34
C THR A 168 -35.73 -14.76 -28.09
N LEU A 169 -36.14 -14.98 -29.35
CA LEU A 169 -35.61 -16.06 -30.22
C LEU A 169 -34.20 -15.76 -30.77
N MET A 170 -33.58 -14.63 -30.44
CA MET A 170 -32.24 -14.29 -30.92
C MET A 170 -31.17 -15.09 -30.14
N PRO A 171 -30.39 -15.97 -30.79
CA PRO A 171 -29.35 -16.73 -30.11
C PRO A 171 -28.21 -15.79 -29.68
N GLY A 172 -27.77 -15.89 -28.43
CA GLY A 172 -26.59 -15.17 -27.96
C GLY A 172 -25.29 -15.95 -28.17
N LYS A 173 -24.19 -15.35 -27.71
CA LYS A 173 -22.82 -15.82 -27.92
C LYS A 173 -22.48 -16.96 -26.95
N LYS A 174 -21.74 -17.96 -27.43
CA LYS A 174 -21.21 -19.06 -26.61
C LYS A 174 -19.78 -18.78 -26.16
N GLU A 175 -19.47 -18.96 -24.89
CA GLU A 175 -18.11 -18.82 -24.32
C GLU A 175 -17.86 -19.88 -23.23
N VAL A 176 -16.62 -20.36 -23.10
CA VAL A 176 -16.17 -21.30 -22.05
C VAL A 176 -15.33 -20.53 -21.04
N VAL A 177 -15.61 -20.69 -19.74
CA VAL A 177 -14.96 -19.92 -18.67
C VAL A 177 -14.65 -20.79 -17.45
N ASN A 178 -13.53 -20.50 -16.78
CA ASN A 178 -13.15 -21.11 -15.50
C ASN A 178 -13.80 -20.33 -14.34
N VAL A 179 -14.36 -21.01 -13.33
CA VAL A 179 -14.97 -20.42 -12.13
C VAL A 179 -14.57 -21.12 -10.85
N THR A 180 -14.49 -20.38 -9.75
CA THR A 180 -14.28 -20.89 -8.40
C THR A 180 -15.61 -21.07 -7.69
N SER A 181 -16.02 -22.30 -7.43
CA SER A 181 -17.25 -22.61 -6.70
C SER A 181 -16.93 -23.08 -5.29
N THR A 182 -17.97 -23.29 -4.47
CA THR A 182 -17.85 -23.96 -3.17
C THR A 182 -17.24 -25.37 -3.28
N GLU A 183 -17.20 -25.97 -4.47
CA GLU A 183 -16.56 -27.28 -4.77
C GLU A 183 -15.13 -27.14 -5.35
N GLY A 184 -14.60 -25.92 -5.49
CA GLY A 184 -13.31 -25.62 -6.14
C GLY A 184 -13.45 -25.07 -7.57
N GLY A 185 -12.35 -25.04 -8.31
CA GLY A 185 -12.28 -24.52 -9.69
C GLY A 185 -12.93 -25.45 -10.72
N LYS A 186 -13.79 -24.91 -11.61
CA LYS A 186 -14.57 -25.66 -12.61
C LYS A 186 -14.66 -24.92 -13.96
N GLN A 187 -14.67 -25.65 -15.08
CA GLN A 187 -14.97 -25.13 -16.42
C GLN A 187 -16.47 -25.19 -16.74
N GLU A 188 -17.03 -24.11 -17.28
CA GLU A 188 -18.46 -24.00 -17.62
C GLU A 188 -18.65 -23.41 -19.04
N GLU A 189 -19.45 -24.08 -19.88
CA GLU A 189 -19.89 -23.57 -21.20
C GLU A 189 -21.13 -22.67 -21.02
N ARG A 190 -21.11 -21.46 -21.57
CA ARG A 190 -22.12 -20.42 -21.32
C ARG A 190 -22.70 -19.87 -22.61
N THR A 191 -23.99 -19.57 -22.59
CA THR A 191 -24.71 -18.91 -23.70
C THR A 191 -25.41 -17.65 -23.17
N SER A 192 -25.17 -16.49 -23.78
CA SER A 192 -25.95 -15.27 -23.48
C SER A 192 -27.33 -15.30 -24.17
N ASN A 193 -28.31 -14.57 -23.64
CA ASN A 193 -29.64 -14.42 -24.25
C ASN A 193 -30.16 -12.99 -24.10
N THR A 194 -31.04 -12.61 -25.03
CA THR A 194 -31.71 -11.31 -24.99
C THR A 194 -33.12 -11.48 -24.46
N PHE A 195 -33.49 -10.63 -23.50
CA PHE A 195 -34.81 -10.54 -22.90
C PHE A 195 -35.44 -9.19 -23.23
N SER A 196 -36.77 -9.15 -23.37
CA SER A 196 -37.51 -7.91 -23.67
C SER A 196 -38.82 -7.81 -22.91
N ALA A 197 -39.25 -6.58 -22.65
CA ALA A 197 -40.57 -6.25 -22.11
C ALA A 197 -41.01 -4.86 -22.56
N THR A 198 -42.28 -4.54 -22.33
CA THR A 198 -42.80 -3.17 -22.42
C THR A 198 -43.17 -2.70 -21.02
N LEU A 199 -42.74 -1.49 -20.67
CA LEU A 199 -43.03 -0.82 -19.41
C LEU A 199 -43.99 0.35 -19.68
N GLU A 200 -45.14 0.36 -19.03
CA GLU A 200 -46.11 1.46 -19.15
C GLU A 200 -45.94 2.44 -17.98
N ILE A 201 -45.70 3.71 -18.30
CA ILE A 201 -45.52 4.79 -17.34
C ILE A 201 -46.73 5.71 -17.38
N ALA A 202 -47.44 5.81 -16.26
CA ALA A 202 -48.68 6.58 -16.17
C ALA A 202 -48.44 8.10 -16.11
N GLU A 203 -47.33 8.54 -15.50
CA GLU A 203 -47.01 9.94 -15.30
C GLU A 203 -45.51 10.14 -15.47
N GLU A 204 -45.11 11.22 -16.15
CA GLU A 204 -43.70 11.59 -16.29
C GLU A 204 -43.03 11.82 -14.93
N GLY A 205 -41.74 11.50 -14.84
CA GLY A 205 -40.91 11.80 -13.69
C GLY A 205 -39.73 10.84 -13.51
N ASP A 206 -39.09 10.94 -12.35
CA ASP A 206 -38.00 10.05 -11.98
C ASP A 206 -38.54 8.75 -11.37
N TYR A 207 -38.04 7.62 -11.86
CA TYR A 207 -38.40 6.28 -11.44
C TYR A 207 -37.17 5.56 -10.91
N ALA A 208 -37.31 4.97 -9.73
CA ALA A 208 -36.33 4.04 -9.19
C ALA A 208 -36.64 2.65 -9.74
N LEU A 209 -35.62 2.01 -10.31
CA LEU A 209 -35.67 0.68 -10.91
C LEU A 209 -34.75 -0.27 -10.14
N MET A 210 -35.15 -1.53 -10.04
CA MET A 210 -34.30 -2.64 -9.64
C MET A 210 -34.47 -3.80 -10.62
N LEU A 211 -33.40 -4.13 -11.34
CA LEU A 211 -33.31 -5.36 -12.10
C LEU A 211 -32.99 -6.50 -11.13
N ASP A 212 -33.88 -7.47 -11.02
CA ASP A 212 -33.63 -8.76 -10.36
C ASP A 212 -33.46 -9.82 -11.44
N VAL A 213 -32.30 -10.44 -11.54
CA VAL A 213 -32.03 -11.42 -12.61
C VAL A 213 -32.71 -12.78 -12.35
N GLY A 214 -33.27 -13.00 -11.16
CA GLY A 214 -33.94 -14.25 -10.79
C GLY A 214 -32.99 -15.40 -10.48
N GLN A 215 -31.74 -15.11 -10.12
CA GLN A 215 -30.70 -16.05 -9.69
C GLN A 215 -30.14 -15.61 -8.33
N GLN A 216 -29.43 -16.51 -7.62
CA GLN A 216 -28.78 -16.15 -6.33
C GLN A 216 -27.57 -15.21 -6.53
N MET A 217 -26.83 -15.43 -7.62
CA MET A 217 -25.72 -14.60 -8.07
C MET A 217 -25.87 -14.34 -9.56
N ALA A 218 -25.64 -13.09 -9.97
CA ALA A 218 -25.60 -12.70 -11.37
C ALA A 218 -24.17 -12.78 -11.92
N ARG A 219 -24.05 -12.74 -13.25
CA ARG A 219 -22.76 -12.60 -13.97
C ARG A 219 -22.73 -11.39 -14.90
N ARG A 220 -23.92 -10.89 -15.25
CA ARG A 220 -24.11 -9.70 -16.07
C ARG A 220 -25.36 -8.99 -15.57
N HIS A 221 -25.23 -7.69 -15.37
CA HIS A 221 -26.37 -6.78 -15.25
C HIS A 221 -26.41 -5.95 -16.51
N ASN A 222 -27.49 -6.04 -17.26
CA ASN A 222 -27.68 -5.22 -18.44
C ASN A 222 -29.15 -4.82 -18.54
N LEU A 223 -29.41 -3.52 -18.65
CA LEU A 223 -30.75 -3.00 -18.87
C LEU A 223 -30.67 -1.79 -19.80
N VAL A 224 -31.44 -1.85 -20.88
CA VAL A 224 -31.59 -0.80 -21.87
C VAL A 224 -33.06 -0.39 -21.92
N ILE A 225 -33.34 0.90 -21.82
CA ILE A 225 -34.67 1.49 -21.94
C ILE A 225 -34.66 2.47 -23.10
N ASP A 226 -35.53 2.29 -24.09
CA ASP A 226 -35.62 3.14 -25.29
C ASP A 226 -34.26 3.42 -25.97
N ASN A 227 -33.44 2.36 -26.08
CA ASN A 227 -32.08 2.38 -26.64
C ASN A 227 -31.04 3.14 -25.81
N GLN A 228 -31.36 3.55 -24.58
CA GLN A 228 -30.39 4.07 -23.62
C GLN A 228 -29.99 2.99 -22.61
N THR A 229 -28.69 2.73 -22.49
CA THR A 229 -28.17 1.80 -21.48
C THR A 229 -28.25 2.44 -20.09
N VAL A 230 -29.02 1.83 -19.21
CA VAL A 230 -29.27 2.29 -17.84
C VAL A 230 -28.37 1.55 -16.85
N ILE A 231 -28.20 0.24 -17.06
CA ILE A 231 -27.33 -0.61 -16.25
C ILE A 231 -26.46 -1.42 -17.21
N ASP A 232 -25.14 -1.40 -16.97
CA ASP A 232 -24.21 -2.32 -17.64
C ASP A 232 -23.07 -2.68 -16.68
N MET A 233 -23.00 -3.96 -16.35
CA MET A 233 -21.97 -4.53 -15.49
C MET A 233 -21.72 -5.97 -15.89
N GLN A 234 -20.46 -6.39 -15.81
CA GLN A 234 -20.08 -7.77 -16.01
C GLN A 234 -18.99 -8.13 -15.02
N ASN A 235 -19.19 -9.22 -14.29
CA ASN A 235 -18.20 -9.79 -13.40
C ASN A 235 -18.50 -11.29 -13.23
N LEU A 236 -17.55 -12.09 -12.76
CA LEU A 236 -17.83 -13.51 -12.48
C LEU A 236 -18.86 -13.66 -11.35
N TRP A 237 -18.84 -12.76 -10.39
CA TRP A 237 -19.78 -12.69 -9.28
C TRP A 237 -20.37 -11.28 -9.21
N LEU A 238 -21.67 -11.17 -9.47
CA LEU A 238 -22.47 -9.98 -9.22
C LEU A 238 -23.59 -10.32 -8.26
N PRO A 239 -24.04 -9.35 -7.43
CA PRO A 239 -25.26 -9.51 -6.64
C PRO A 239 -26.45 -9.84 -7.54
N PRO A 240 -27.53 -10.44 -7.01
CA PRO A 240 -28.69 -10.83 -7.83
C PRO A 240 -29.50 -9.62 -8.36
N THR A 241 -29.28 -8.45 -7.76
CA THR A 241 -30.03 -7.24 -8.07
C THR A 241 -29.11 -6.06 -8.40
N ALA A 242 -29.55 -5.20 -9.31
CA ALA A 242 -28.92 -3.91 -9.60
C ALA A 242 -29.97 -2.81 -9.72
N SER A 243 -29.63 -1.61 -9.23
CA SER A 243 -30.57 -0.50 -9.14
C SER A 243 -30.14 0.69 -9.98
N ALA A 244 -31.12 1.48 -10.41
CA ALA A 244 -30.90 2.75 -11.08
C ALA A 244 -32.05 3.74 -10.80
N ILE A 245 -31.81 5.03 -10.99
CA ILE A 245 -32.85 6.04 -11.13
C ILE A 245 -32.83 6.53 -12.58
N VAL A 246 -33.99 6.56 -13.22
CA VAL A 246 -34.15 7.04 -14.60
C VAL A 246 -35.31 8.00 -14.70
N HIS A 247 -35.17 8.99 -15.57
CA HIS A 247 -36.28 9.86 -15.93
C HIS A 247 -37.08 9.22 -17.08
N LEU A 248 -38.40 9.07 -16.92
CA LEU A 248 -39.29 8.47 -17.91
C LEU A 248 -40.47 9.39 -18.20
N THR A 249 -40.88 9.46 -19.46
CA THR A 249 -42.06 10.20 -19.90
C THR A 249 -43.33 9.35 -19.73
N ALA A 250 -44.52 9.94 -19.81
CA ALA A 250 -45.74 9.16 -19.79
C ALA A 250 -45.90 8.36 -21.11
N GLY A 251 -46.19 7.07 -21.01
CA GLY A 251 -46.42 6.18 -22.14
C GLY A 251 -45.64 4.86 -22.07
N ALA A 252 -45.57 4.18 -23.22
CA ALA A 252 -44.93 2.88 -23.37
C ALA A 252 -43.43 3.02 -23.63
N HIS A 253 -42.62 2.33 -22.83
CA HIS A 253 -41.17 2.24 -22.95
C HIS A 253 -40.73 0.81 -23.27
N THR A 254 -39.74 0.67 -24.15
CA THR A 254 -39.20 -0.65 -24.53
C THR A 254 -38.01 -1.00 -23.67
N LEU A 255 -38.08 -2.16 -23.00
CA LEU A 255 -37.00 -2.70 -22.18
C LEU A 255 -36.28 -3.83 -22.94
N LYS A 256 -34.95 -3.82 -22.89
CA LYS A 256 -34.10 -4.91 -23.38
C LYS A 256 -33.00 -5.21 -22.36
N ALA A 257 -32.65 -6.48 -22.22
CA ALA A 257 -31.57 -6.93 -21.35
C ALA A 257 -30.80 -8.08 -22.00
N GLN A 258 -29.48 -7.99 -22.02
CA GLN A 258 -28.60 -9.09 -22.44
C GLN A 258 -28.02 -9.77 -21.20
N LEU A 259 -28.52 -10.97 -20.88
CA LEU A 259 -28.22 -11.69 -19.64
C LEU A 259 -27.86 -13.16 -19.93
N THR A 260 -27.77 -14.00 -18.92
CA THR A 260 -27.41 -15.43 -19.03
C THR A 260 -28.64 -16.28 -19.40
N ASN A 261 -28.43 -17.42 -20.06
CA ASN A 261 -29.51 -18.30 -20.54
C ASN A 261 -30.56 -18.73 -19.51
N ASN A 262 -30.15 -18.89 -18.25
CA ASN A 262 -31.01 -19.41 -17.19
C ASN A 262 -31.66 -18.28 -16.37
N ASP A 263 -31.33 -17.02 -16.66
CA ASP A 263 -31.85 -15.87 -15.94
C ASP A 263 -33.36 -15.72 -16.17
N ARG A 264 -34.05 -15.20 -15.16
CA ARG A 264 -35.50 -14.98 -15.14
C ARG A 264 -35.78 -13.53 -14.75
N PRO A 265 -35.31 -12.57 -15.56
CA PRO A 265 -35.28 -11.16 -15.18
C PRO A 265 -36.66 -10.56 -14.92
N VAL A 266 -36.74 -9.80 -13.83
CA VAL A 266 -37.86 -8.93 -13.48
C VAL A 266 -37.31 -7.54 -13.23
N VAL A 267 -37.94 -6.52 -13.84
CA VAL A 267 -37.67 -5.12 -13.52
C VAL A 267 -38.75 -4.63 -12.57
N LEU A 268 -38.35 -4.33 -11.35
CA LEU A 268 -39.16 -3.74 -10.30
C LEU A 268 -39.03 -2.22 -10.39
N PHE A 269 -40.14 -1.47 -10.27
CA PHE A 269 -40.10 -0.02 -10.39
C PHE A 269 -41.10 0.73 -9.50
N ARG A 270 -40.74 1.97 -9.18
CA ARG A 270 -41.61 2.94 -8.49
C ARG A 270 -41.25 4.36 -8.87
N LYS A 271 -42.23 5.27 -8.83
CA LYS A 271 -41.96 6.70 -8.95
C LYS A 271 -41.22 7.19 -7.69
N VAL A 272 -40.20 8.01 -7.88
CA VAL A 272 -39.48 8.67 -6.78
C VAL A 272 -40.43 9.67 -6.12
N SER A 273 -40.53 9.61 -4.80
CA SER A 273 -41.43 10.44 -3.99
C SER A 273 -40.67 11.27 -2.96
N ASP A 274 -41.39 12.07 -2.17
CA ASP A 274 -40.89 12.80 -1.00
C ASP A 274 -40.88 11.94 0.28
N THR A 275 -40.92 10.62 0.13
CA THR A 275 -40.83 9.66 1.23
C THR A 275 -39.80 8.57 0.94
N THR A 276 -39.26 8.01 2.03
CA THR A 276 -38.41 6.83 2.01
C THR A 276 -39.02 5.74 2.89
N THR A 277 -38.87 4.48 2.48
CA THR A 277 -39.45 3.33 3.19
C THR A 277 -38.41 2.23 3.43
N PHE A 278 -38.30 1.74 4.67
CA PHE A 278 -37.70 0.44 4.95
C PHE A 278 -38.79 -0.61 5.08
N GLN A 279 -38.59 -1.79 4.49
CA GLN A 279 -39.51 -2.91 4.61
C GLN A 279 -38.77 -4.23 4.78
N SER A 280 -39.19 -5.04 5.74
CA SER A 280 -38.73 -6.43 5.88
C SER A 280 -39.91 -7.37 5.72
N PRO A 281 -39.86 -8.38 4.83
CA PRO A 281 -40.94 -9.36 4.65
C PRO A 281 -41.09 -10.31 5.83
N VAL A 282 -40.07 -10.38 6.69
CA VAL A 282 -40.01 -11.21 7.90
C VAL A 282 -39.50 -10.36 9.05
N ALA A 283 -40.38 -10.05 9.98
CA ALA A 283 -40.12 -9.23 11.15
C ALA A 283 -41.13 -9.54 12.27
N ASP A 284 -40.78 -9.18 13.50
CA ASP A 284 -41.69 -9.23 14.66
C ASP A 284 -42.28 -7.85 14.97
N ALA A 285 -41.60 -6.78 14.56
CA ALA A 285 -41.97 -5.41 14.87
C ALA A 285 -41.40 -4.45 13.81
N VAL A 286 -41.98 -3.24 13.75
CA VAL A 286 -41.28 -2.10 13.14
C VAL A 286 -40.33 -1.56 14.22
N ASP A 287 -39.06 -1.95 14.17
CA ASP A 287 -38.03 -1.58 15.16
C ASP A 287 -36.93 -0.77 14.49
N TYR A 288 -36.76 0.48 14.92
CA TYR A 288 -35.77 1.38 14.36
C TYR A 288 -35.25 2.37 15.40
N THR A 289 -34.05 2.87 15.19
CA THR A 289 -33.45 3.92 16.02
C THR A 289 -33.18 5.15 15.19
N VAL A 290 -33.58 6.31 15.70
CA VAL A 290 -33.27 7.62 15.11
C VAL A 290 -32.15 8.26 15.91
N PHE A 291 -31.10 8.68 15.21
CA PHE A 291 -29.97 9.45 15.72
C PHE A 291 -30.10 10.89 15.23
N VAL A 292 -29.63 11.86 16.02
CA VAL A 292 -29.73 13.29 15.68
C VAL A 292 -28.39 13.98 15.91
N GLY A 293 -28.01 14.90 15.02
CA GLY A 293 -26.78 15.69 15.13
C GLY A 293 -26.03 15.82 13.80
N THR A 294 -24.78 16.23 13.89
CA THR A 294 -23.82 16.12 12.78
C THR A 294 -23.58 14.65 12.43
N PRO A 295 -23.10 14.33 11.21
CA PRO A 295 -22.76 12.95 10.85
C PRO A 295 -21.79 12.27 11.84
N ASP A 296 -20.79 12.97 12.37
CA ASP A 296 -19.91 12.42 13.42
C ASP A 296 -20.68 12.10 14.71
N GLU A 297 -21.55 13.00 15.19
CA GLU A 297 -22.38 12.75 16.39
C GLU A 297 -23.34 11.57 16.17
N ILE A 298 -23.88 11.43 14.96
CA ILE A 298 -24.75 10.31 14.58
C ILE A 298 -23.98 8.99 14.62
N ILE A 299 -22.81 8.91 13.98
CA ILE A 299 -22.00 7.69 13.98
C ILE A 299 -21.46 7.38 15.37
N ALA A 300 -21.05 8.38 16.15
CA ALA A 300 -20.66 8.18 17.55
C ALA A 300 -21.81 7.60 18.38
N GLY A 301 -23.03 8.12 18.22
CA GLY A 301 -24.24 7.58 18.85
C GLY A 301 -24.55 6.15 18.39
N TYR A 302 -24.39 5.85 17.10
CA TYR A 302 -24.50 4.49 16.56
C TYR A 302 -23.50 3.53 17.22
N ARG A 303 -22.24 3.94 17.39
CA ARG A 303 -21.19 3.15 18.05
C ARG A 303 -21.44 3.00 19.55
N GLU A 304 -22.01 4.00 20.21
CA GLU A 304 -22.41 3.89 21.62
C GLU A 304 -23.43 2.77 21.83
N VAL A 305 -24.44 2.67 20.96
CA VAL A 305 -25.55 1.72 21.14
C VAL A 305 -25.29 0.35 20.51
N THR A 306 -24.48 0.26 19.46
CA THR A 306 -24.16 -1.02 18.76
C THR A 306 -22.80 -1.63 19.12
N GLY A 307 -21.96 -0.90 19.87
CA GLY A 307 -20.65 -1.34 20.35
C GLY A 307 -19.51 -0.47 19.81
N ALA A 308 -18.63 -0.07 20.73
CA ALA A 308 -17.45 0.73 20.41
C ALA A 308 -16.48 -0.03 19.50
N VAL A 309 -15.71 0.72 18.71
CA VAL A 309 -14.65 0.16 17.88
C VAL A 309 -13.43 -0.09 18.76
N PRO A 310 -12.96 -1.34 18.92
CA PRO A 310 -11.75 -1.59 19.68
C PRO A 310 -10.55 -0.95 18.96
N PRO A 311 -9.47 -0.58 19.69
CA PRO A 311 -8.26 -0.06 19.07
C PRO A 311 -7.70 -1.04 18.04
N ILE A 312 -7.52 -0.59 16.79
CA ILE A 312 -6.93 -1.40 15.74
C ILE A 312 -5.40 -1.50 15.94
N PRO A 313 -4.77 -2.67 15.72
CA PRO A 313 -3.31 -2.76 15.76
C PRO A 313 -2.66 -1.85 14.73
N THR A 314 -1.64 -1.10 15.12
CA THR A 314 -1.02 -0.07 14.25
C THR A 314 -0.40 -0.66 12.98
N TRP A 315 0.09 -1.90 13.01
CA TRP A 315 0.62 -2.61 11.84
C TRP A 315 -0.47 -2.92 10.80
N ALA A 316 -1.75 -3.05 11.21
CA ALA A 316 -2.85 -3.31 10.27
C ALA A 316 -3.14 -2.08 9.38
N LEU A 317 -2.78 -0.89 9.86
CA LEU A 317 -2.89 0.37 9.13
C LEU A 317 -1.72 0.61 8.16
N GLY A 318 -0.70 -0.26 8.15
CA GLY A 318 0.36 -0.26 7.15
C GLY A 318 -0.08 -0.87 5.82
N TYR A 319 0.84 -1.54 5.15
CA TYR A 319 0.56 -2.23 3.89
C TYR A 319 0.34 -3.74 4.11
N ILE A 320 -0.78 -4.23 3.57
CA ILE A 320 -1.18 -5.64 3.59
C ILE A 320 -0.92 -6.24 2.21
N HIS A 321 0.08 -7.12 2.13
CA HIS A 321 0.46 -7.80 0.90
C HIS A 321 -0.18 -9.19 0.81
N CYS A 322 -0.96 -9.43 -0.25
CA CYS A 322 -1.70 -10.66 -0.45
C CYS A 322 -1.80 -11.03 -1.95
N ARG A 323 -2.00 -12.32 -2.21
CA ARG A 323 -2.41 -12.89 -3.49
C ARG A 323 -3.27 -14.13 -3.25
N GLU A 324 -4.04 -14.54 -4.26
CA GLU A 324 -4.63 -15.87 -4.37
C GLU A 324 -3.72 -16.69 -5.32
N ARG A 325 -2.80 -17.49 -4.82
CA ARG A 325 -2.45 -17.67 -3.40
C ARG A 325 -0.96 -17.96 -3.23
N PHE A 326 -0.44 -17.76 -2.01
CA PHE A 326 0.80 -18.40 -1.62
C PHE A 326 0.58 -19.91 -1.45
N HIS A 327 1.55 -20.70 -1.89
CA HIS A 327 1.47 -22.16 -1.93
C HIS A 327 2.29 -22.85 -0.84
N SER A 328 3.25 -22.15 -0.21
CA SER A 328 4.17 -22.72 0.79
C SER A 328 4.76 -21.66 1.71
N SER A 329 5.34 -22.11 2.83
CA SER A 329 6.10 -21.25 3.75
C SER A 329 7.28 -20.56 3.04
N ASP A 330 8.02 -21.30 2.21
CA ASP A 330 9.19 -20.79 1.48
C ASP A 330 8.83 -19.65 0.53
N GLU A 331 7.67 -19.73 -0.10
CA GLU A 331 7.19 -18.71 -1.02
C GLU A 331 6.90 -17.40 -0.29
N ILE A 332 6.19 -17.46 0.85
CA ILE A 332 5.95 -16.30 1.70
C ILE A 332 7.27 -15.69 2.19
N LEU A 333 8.17 -16.51 2.74
CA LEU A 333 9.42 -16.04 3.32
C LEU A 333 10.39 -15.48 2.27
N ARG A 334 10.39 -16.01 1.05
CA ARG A 334 11.17 -15.46 -0.07
C ARG A 334 10.62 -14.12 -0.53
N THR A 335 9.29 -13.99 -0.67
CA THR A 335 8.68 -12.71 -1.02
C THR A 335 8.91 -11.67 0.09
N ALA A 336 8.72 -12.03 1.36
CA ALA A 336 8.94 -11.14 2.49
C ALA A 336 10.40 -10.65 2.60
N ARG A 337 11.38 -11.55 2.39
CA ARG A 337 12.81 -11.17 2.30
C ARG A 337 13.05 -10.19 1.18
N ARG A 338 12.51 -10.43 -0.02
CA ARG A 338 12.66 -9.51 -1.15
C ARG A 338 12.06 -8.13 -0.87
N PHE A 339 10.91 -8.03 -0.20
CA PHE A 339 10.39 -6.74 0.27
C PHE A 339 11.38 -6.02 1.20
N ARG A 340 12.07 -6.74 2.11
CA ARG A 340 13.11 -6.16 2.96
C ARG A 340 14.34 -5.72 2.15
N ASP A 341 14.85 -6.60 1.28
CA ASP A 341 16.05 -6.35 0.48
C ASP A 341 15.86 -5.15 -0.46
N GLU A 342 14.67 -4.99 -1.03
CA GLU A 342 14.31 -3.87 -1.91
C GLU A 342 13.78 -2.64 -1.16
N HIS A 343 13.77 -2.66 0.18
CA HIS A 343 13.33 -1.54 1.03
C HIS A 343 11.89 -1.09 0.70
N LEU A 344 11.01 -2.05 0.44
CA LEU A 344 9.58 -1.83 0.20
C LEU A 344 8.82 -1.95 1.53
N PRO A 345 8.18 -0.88 2.03
CA PRO A 345 7.43 -0.93 3.28
C PRO A 345 6.25 -1.91 3.23
N ALA A 346 6.24 -2.87 4.14
CA ALA A 346 5.14 -3.82 4.35
C ALA A 346 5.04 -4.19 5.84
N ASP A 347 3.82 -4.54 6.29
CA ASP A 347 3.55 -4.93 7.68
C ASP A 347 2.93 -6.33 7.75
N VAL A 348 2.06 -6.70 6.80
CA VAL A 348 1.31 -7.95 6.84
C VAL A 348 1.48 -8.74 5.56
N PHE A 349 1.80 -10.02 5.69
CA PHE A 349 1.68 -11.02 4.64
C PHE A 349 0.47 -11.91 4.91
N VAL A 350 -0.24 -12.28 3.86
CA VAL A 350 -1.49 -13.05 3.98
C VAL A 350 -1.32 -14.42 3.35
N GLN A 351 -1.53 -15.47 4.14
CA GLN A 351 -1.76 -16.81 3.62
C GLN A 351 -3.25 -16.99 3.33
N ASP A 352 -3.58 -17.11 2.05
CA ASP A 352 -4.94 -17.37 1.56
C ASP A 352 -5.33 -18.87 1.70
N TRP A 353 -6.52 -19.26 1.22
CA TRP A 353 -7.12 -20.60 1.28
C TRP A 353 -6.23 -21.74 0.74
N GLN A 354 -6.67 -22.98 0.93
CA GLN A 354 -5.99 -24.22 0.51
C GLN A 354 -4.63 -24.57 1.15
N TYR A 355 -4.17 -23.82 2.16
CA TYR A 355 -3.00 -24.24 2.96
C TYR A 355 -3.24 -25.59 3.69
N TRP A 356 -4.49 -26.00 3.84
CA TRP A 356 -4.91 -27.28 4.42
C TRP A 356 -4.65 -28.50 3.53
N GLY A 357 -4.50 -28.32 2.22
CA GLY A 357 -4.11 -29.37 1.28
C GLY A 357 -4.87 -30.69 1.47
N ARG A 358 -4.14 -31.76 1.78
CA ARG A 358 -4.68 -33.13 1.91
C ARG A 358 -5.72 -33.32 3.03
N TYR A 359 -5.84 -32.38 3.96
CA TYR A 359 -6.75 -32.50 5.12
C TYR A 359 -8.19 -32.07 4.83
N GLY A 360 -8.45 -31.49 3.65
CA GLY A 360 -9.77 -31.01 3.26
C GLY A 360 -10.04 -29.56 3.64
N TRP A 361 -11.12 -29.00 3.09
CA TRP A 361 -11.43 -27.56 3.19
C TRP A 361 -11.54 -27.11 4.64
N ASN A 362 -10.73 -26.12 5.01
CA ASN A 362 -10.71 -25.51 6.33
C ASN A 362 -10.65 -26.54 7.48
N ALA A 363 -9.80 -27.56 7.32
CA ALA A 363 -9.49 -28.53 8.37
C ALA A 363 -8.78 -27.89 9.59
N MET A 364 -8.59 -26.56 9.57
CA MET A 364 -7.85 -25.77 10.57
C MET A 364 -6.47 -26.36 10.84
N ARG A 365 -5.82 -26.86 9.80
CA ARG A 365 -4.53 -27.55 9.85
C ARG A 365 -3.78 -27.24 8.57
N PHE A 366 -2.48 -26.98 8.68
CA PHE A 366 -1.60 -26.81 7.54
C PHE A 366 -1.15 -28.16 6.97
N ASP A 367 -1.04 -28.27 5.65
CA ASP A 367 -0.42 -29.41 4.98
C ASP A 367 1.10 -29.32 5.11
N GLU A 368 1.68 -30.21 5.90
CA GLU A 368 3.10 -30.15 6.29
C GLU A 368 4.04 -30.41 5.11
N ARG A 369 3.52 -30.85 3.94
CA ARG A 369 4.32 -30.95 2.70
C ARG A 369 4.74 -29.58 2.16
N PHE A 370 3.94 -28.55 2.39
CA PHE A 370 4.18 -27.18 1.90
C PHE A 370 4.45 -26.19 3.04
N TYR A 371 4.03 -26.55 4.25
CA TYR A 371 4.21 -25.77 5.47
C TYR A 371 4.78 -26.68 6.56
N PRO A 372 6.06 -27.10 6.44
CA PRO A 372 6.66 -28.11 7.32
C PRO A 372 6.62 -27.70 8.79
N ASN A 373 6.69 -26.40 9.07
CA ASN A 373 6.58 -25.85 10.41
C ASN A 373 5.89 -24.47 10.37
N PRO A 374 4.56 -24.39 10.50
CA PRO A 374 3.84 -23.12 10.43
C PRO A 374 4.20 -22.14 11.55
N LYS A 375 4.68 -22.65 12.70
CA LYS A 375 5.18 -21.80 13.80
C LYS A 375 6.52 -21.15 13.46
N GLU A 376 7.40 -21.86 12.74
CA GLU A 376 8.64 -21.27 12.23
C GLU A 376 8.38 -20.26 11.13
N LEU A 377 7.35 -20.45 10.30
CA LEU A 377 6.90 -19.45 9.33
C LEU A 377 6.51 -18.13 10.02
N THR A 378 5.67 -18.18 11.05
CA THR A 378 5.27 -16.98 11.80
C THR A 378 6.45 -16.37 12.54
N ASP A 379 7.27 -17.17 13.23
CA ASP A 379 8.48 -16.69 13.92
C ASP A 379 9.46 -16.00 12.96
N SER A 380 9.64 -16.53 11.76
CA SER A 380 10.52 -15.96 10.73
C SER A 380 9.97 -14.64 10.18
N LEU A 381 8.65 -14.53 9.99
CA LEU A 381 8.01 -13.26 9.63
C LEU A 381 8.16 -12.23 10.75
N HIS A 382 7.93 -12.63 12.01
CA HIS A 382 8.09 -11.78 13.18
C HIS A 382 9.53 -11.28 13.34
N ALA A 383 10.52 -12.15 13.10
CA ALA A 383 11.94 -11.78 13.11
C ALA A 383 12.30 -10.74 12.04
N MET A 384 11.62 -10.78 10.89
CA MET A 384 11.71 -9.73 9.87
C MET A 384 10.86 -8.50 10.17
N GLY A 385 10.07 -8.49 11.26
CA GLY A 385 9.18 -7.40 11.61
C GLY A 385 7.83 -7.40 10.88
N TYR A 386 7.45 -8.48 10.20
CA TYR A 386 6.15 -8.66 9.56
C TYR A 386 5.17 -9.45 10.41
N ARG A 387 3.88 -9.45 10.05
CA ARG A 387 2.79 -10.21 10.67
C ARG A 387 2.15 -11.15 9.66
N LEU A 388 1.59 -12.26 10.14
CA LEU A 388 0.85 -13.21 9.31
C LEU A 388 -0.65 -13.06 9.53
N MET A 389 -1.38 -12.85 8.43
CA MET A 389 -2.82 -13.04 8.37
C MET A 389 -3.13 -14.39 7.73
N LEU A 390 -4.05 -15.17 8.32
CA LEU A 390 -4.45 -16.47 7.80
C LEU A 390 -5.93 -16.49 7.39
N SER A 391 -6.22 -17.01 6.20
CA SER A 391 -7.59 -17.32 5.74
C SER A 391 -8.22 -18.43 6.57
N VAL A 392 -9.43 -18.23 7.07
CA VAL A 392 -10.22 -19.21 7.80
C VAL A 392 -11.68 -19.06 7.40
N TRP A 393 -12.36 -20.16 7.11
CA TRP A 393 -13.72 -20.13 6.56
C TRP A 393 -14.76 -20.54 7.61
N SER A 394 -16.01 -20.15 7.39
CA SER A 394 -17.17 -20.70 8.12
C SER A 394 -17.62 -22.06 7.55
N LYS A 395 -17.17 -22.40 6.33
CA LYS A 395 -17.30 -23.71 5.70
C LYS A 395 -16.23 -24.67 6.23
N ILE A 396 -16.61 -25.91 6.51
CA ILE A 396 -15.70 -27.01 6.87
C ILE A 396 -16.07 -28.24 6.05
N ASP A 397 -15.10 -28.82 5.33
CA ASP A 397 -15.31 -30.07 4.61
C ASP A 397 -15.68 -31.19 5.59
N LYS A 398 -16.84 -31.81 5.38
CA LYS A 398 -17.37 -32.90 6.21
C LYS A 398 -16.46 -34.13 6.24
N ASN A 399 -15.58 -34.30 5.26
CA ASN A 399 -14.63 -35.40 5.22
C ASN A 399 -13.36 -35.13 6.04
N SER A 400 -13.10 -33.88 6.44
CA SER A 400 -11.98 -33.56 7.34
C SER A 400 -12.22 -34.11 8.75
N ASP A 401 -11.17 -34.24 9.56
CA ASP A 401 -11.32 -34.72 10.95
C ASP A 401 -12.31 -33.86 11.75
N VAL A 402 -12.14 -32.53 11.67
CA VAL A 402 -13.05 -31.56 12.30
C VAL A 402 -14.46 -31.67 11.71
N GLY A 403 -14.58 -31.79 10.39
CA GLY A 403 -15.89 -31.88 9.74
C GLY A 403 -16.68 -33.13 10.10
N ARG A 404 -16.02 -34.27 10.33
CA ARG A 404 -16.69 -35.49 10.82
C ARG A 404 -17.22 -35.30 12.23
N GLU A 405 -16.42 -34.74 13.14
CA GLU A 405 -16.85 -34.43 14.51
C GLU A 405 -18.04 -33.43 14.52
N MET A 406 -17.97 -32.37 13.71
CA MET A 406 -19.06 -31.40 13.56
C MET A 406 -20.32 -32.02 12.94
N SER A 407 -20.17 -33.00 12.04
CA SER A 407 -21.29 -33.70 11.40
C SER A 407 -22.02 -34.63 12.38
N GLU A 408 -21.28 -35.37 13.20
CA GLU A 408 -21.84 -36.28 14.22
C GLU A 408 -22.73 -35.53 15.23
N GLN A 409 -22.40 -34.26 15.52
CA GLN A 409 -23.16 -33.41 16.44
C GLN A 409 -24.30 -32.61 15.76
N GLY A 410 -24.41 -32.68 14.43
CA GLY A 410 -25.38 -31.92 13.65
C GLY A 410 -25.17 -30.40 13.74
N TYR A 411 -23.92 -29.94 13.65
CA TYR A 411 -23.55 -28.51 13.77
C TYR A 411 -23.55 -27.73 12.45
N TYR A 412 -23.91 -28.37 11.34
CA TYR A 412 -24.04 -27.72 10.04
C TYR A 412 -25.44 -27.13 9.82
N ILE A 413 -25.52 -26.04 9.07
CA ILE A 413 -26.76 -25.57 8.47
C ILE A 413 -27.29 -26.70 7.55
N PRO A 414 -28.56 -27.14 7.69
CA PRO A 414 -29.09 -28.30 6.99
C PRO A 414 -28.88 -28.25 5.47
N GLY A 415 -28.34 -29.34 4.90
CA GLY A 415 -28.12 -29.45 3.46
C GLY A 415 -26.96 -28.61 2.91
N THR A 416 -26.07 -28.11 3.77
CA THR A 416 -24.89 -27.30 3.38
C THR A 416 -23.63 -27.76 4.11
N ASP A 417 -22.48 -27.18 3.78
CA ASP A 417 -21.20 -27.35 4.51
C ASP A 417 -20.86 -26.14 5.40
N TRP A 418 -21.83 -25.25 5.64
CA TRP A 418 -21.66 -24.08 6.52
C TRP A 418 -22.00 -24.44 7.96
N ILE A 419 -21.20 -23.99 8.91
CA ILE A 419 -21.49 -24.18 10.33
C ILE A 419 -22.65 -23.28 10.78
N ASP A 420 -23.56 -23.82 11.59
CA ASP A 420 -24.69 -23.09 12.18
C ASP A 420 -24.26 -22.30 13.42
N PHE A 421 -23.64 -21.13 13.22
CA PHE A 421 -23.19 -20.26 14.31
C PHE A 421 -24.32 -19.66 15.16
N PHE A 422 -25.58 -19.84 14.77
CA PHE A 422 -26.72 -19.47 15.63
C PHE A 422 -26.93 -20.49 16.76
N ARG A 423 -26.37 -21.71 16.63
CA ARG A 423 -26.34 -22.72 17.68
C ARG A 423 -25.10 -22.51 18.56
N PRO A 424 -25.25 -22.14 19.86
CA PRO A 424 -24.11 -21.84 20.73
C PRO A 424 -23.10 -22.99 20.83
N GLU A 425 -23.56 -24.25 20.82
CA GLU A 425 -22.68 -25.42 20.90
C GLU A 425 -21.85 -25.58 19.62
N ALA A 426 -22.41 -25.28 18.44
CA ALA A 426 -21.69 -25.33 17.18
C ALA A 426 -20.61 -24.24 17.10
N ALA A 427 -20.94 -23.03 17.55
CA ALA A 427 -19.98 -21.92 17.64
C ALA A 427 -18.85 -22.24 18.63
N ALA A 428 -19.17 -22.82 19.79
CA ALA A 428 -18.19 -23.24 20.78
C ALA A 428 -17.26 -24.35 20.27
N ALA A 429 -17.82 -25.36 19.58
CA ALA A 429 -17.02 -26.43 18.96
C ALA A 429 -16.08 -25.89 17.87
N TYR A 430 -16.58 -24.98 17.01
CA TYR A 430 -15.76 -24.30 16.01
C TYR A 430 -14.58 -23.57 16.67
N TRP A 431 -14.86 -22.77 17.70
CA TRP A 431 -13.82 -22.06 18.45
C TRP A 431 -12.83 -23.02 19.12
N GLN A 432 -13.30 -24.13 19.68
CA GLN A 432 -12.42 -25.10 20.33
C GLN A 432 -11.40 -25.70 19.35
N HIS A 433 -11.82 -26.09 18.14
CA HIS A 433 -10.90 -26.57 17.11
C HIS A 433 -9.94 -25.48 16.63
N PHE A 434 -10.46 -24.28 16.41
CA PHE A 434 -9.67 -23.11 16.02
C PHE A 434 -8.58 -22.82 17.06
N ARG A 435 -8.97 -22.74 18.33
CA ARG A 435 -8.10 -22.49 19.49
C ARG A 435 -7.02 -23.55 19.60
N GLN A 436 -7.36 -24.82 19.48
CA GLN A 436 -6.39 -25.90 19.68
C GLN A 436 -5.38 -25.99 18.53
N ARG A 437 -5.83 -25.73 17.28
CA ARG A 437 -5.01 -26.02 16.09
C ARG A 437 -4.29 -24.81 15.52
N LEU A 438 -4.85 -23.60 15.65
CA LEU A 438 -4.33 -22.40 14.99
C LEU A 438 -3.72 -21.39 15.96
N VAL A 439 -4.31 -21.17 17.14
CA VAL A 439 -3.80 -20.17 18.11
C VAL A 439 -2.34 -20.42 18.55
N PRO A 440 -1.88 -21.66 18.79
CA PRO A 440 -0.48 -21.91 19.17
C PRO A 440 0.55 -21.54 18.10
N LEU A 441 0.11 -21.30 16.86
CA LEU A 441 0.99 -21.01 15.72
C LEU A 441 1.48 -19.56 15.69
N GLY A 442 1.01 -18.68 16.58
CA GLY A 442 1.45 -17.28 16.61
C GLY A 442 0.98 -16.43 15.42
N ILE A 443 -0.19 -16.77 14.85
CA ILE A 443 -0.85 -16.00 13.79
C ILE A 443 -1.42 -14.70 14.38
N ASP A 444 -1.24 -13.58 13.67
CA ASP A 444 -1.55 -12.24 14.17
C ASP A 444 -2.93 -11.71 13.76
N ALA A 445 -3.44 -12.18 12.61
CA ALA A 445 -4.69 -11.71 12.02
C ALA A 445 -5.46 -12.83 11.32
N TRP A 446 -6.78 -12.65 11.22
CA TRP A 446 -7.66 -13.70 10.71
C TRP A 446 -8.53 -13.18 9.58
N TRP A 447 -8.37 -13.77 8.41
CA TRP A 447 -9.18 -13.46 7.25
C TRP A 447 -10.37 -14.44 7.19
N GLN A 448 -11.52 -13.99 7.70
CA GLN A 448 -12.78 -14.73 7.67
C GLN A 448 -13.50 -14.54 6.34
N ASP A 449 -13.23 -15.44 5.40
CA ASP A 449 -13.83 -15.41 4.07
C ASP A 449 -15.19 -16.12 4.02
N ALA A 450 -16.01 -15.76 3.02
CA ALA A 450 -17.34 -16.29 2.75
C ALA A 450 -18.32 -16.26 3.95
N THR A 451 -18.34 -15.12 4.64
CA THR A 451 -19.16 -14.91 5.86
C THR A 451 -20.59 -14.45 5.59
N GLU A 452 -21.09 -14.50 4.35
CA GLU A 452 -22.45 -14.05 4.05
C GLU A 452 -23.58 -14.88 4.72
N PRO A 453 -23.60 -16.24 4.70
CA PRO A 453 -22.74 -17.21 4.02
C PRO A 453 -23.01 -17.27 2.50
N GLU A 454 -22.01 -17.69 1.73
CA GLU A 454 -22.03 -17.58 0.27
C GLU A 454 -23.28 -18.24 -0.35
N ASN A 455 -23.79 -17.64 -1.44
CA ASN A 455 -25.02 -18.04 -2.14
C ASN A 455 -26.31 -17.92 -1.33
N ASP A 456 -26.31 -17.11 -0.26
CA ASP A 456 -27.52 -16.83 0.52
C ASP A 456 -28.12 -18.12 1.11
N ASP A 457 -27.24 -18.99 1.59
CA ASP A 457 -27.52 -20.37 1.95
C ASP A 457 -28.35 -20.55 3.24
N LEU A 458 -28.95 -19.48 3.76
CA LEU A 458 -29.91 -19.54 4.86
C LEU A 458 -31.36 -19.67 4.37
N VAL A 459 -31.65 -19.27 3.14
CA VAL A 459 -33.02 -19.30 2.60
C VAL A 459 -33.53 -20.75 2.51
N GLY A 460 -34.78 -20.95 2.93
CA GLY A 460 -35.47 -22.23 2.92
C GLY A 460 -35.00 -23.24 3.97
N ARG A 461 -34.16 -22.82 4.93
CA ARG A 461 -33.54 -23.71 5.92
C ARG A 461 -33.89 -23.34 7.35
N ARG A 462 -33.72 -24.30 8.26
CA ARG A 462 -33.89 -24.12 9.71
C ARG A 462 -32.52 -24.03 10.38
N VAL A 463 -32.32 -23.03 11.24
CA VAL A 463 -31.05 -22.74 11.91
C VAL A 463 -31.24 -22.59 13.43
N GLY A 464 -30.15 -22.43 14.18
CA GLY A 464 -30.16 -22.44 15.64
C GLY A 464 -30.59 -23.80 16.18
N GLY A 465 -30.10 -24.90 15.58
CA GLY A 465 -30.53 -26.26 15.95
C GLY A 465 -32.01 -26.55 15.63
N GLY A 466 -32.57 -25.85 14.63
CA GLY A 466 -33.96 -26.02 14.20
C GLY A 466 -34.94 -25.02 14.82
N GLN A 467 -34.47 -24.06 15.62
CA GLN A 467 -35.32 -23.10 16.33
C GLN A 467 -35.93 -22.02 15.42
N TRP A 468 -35.22 -21.58 14.39
CA TRP A 468 -35.63 -20.45 13.56
C TRP A 468 -35.58 -20.77 12.07
N ALA A 469 -36.51 -20.21 11.30
CA ALA A 469 -36.37 -20.11 9.85
C ALA A 469 -35.21 -19.17 9.49
N GLY A 470 -34.35 -19.57 8.56
CA GLY A 470 -33.14 -18.82 8.18
C GLY A 470 -33.44 -17.42 7.65
N GLU A 471 -34.60 -17.21 7.03
CA GLU A 471 -35.07 -15.90 6.57
C GLU A 471 -35.20 -14.87 7.70
N ARG A 472 -35.42 -15.32 8.95
CA ARG A 472 -35.52 -14.44 10.13
C ARG A 472 -34.17 -13.86 10.54
N VAL A 473 -33.07 -14.50 10.16
CA VAL A 473 -31.70 -14.16 10.61
C VAL A 473 -30.72 -13.99 9.44
N ARG A 474 -31.27 -13.90 8.23
CA ARG A 474 -30.57 -13.97 6.94
C ARG A 474 -29.35 -13.05 6.82
N ASN A 475 -29.42 -11.84 7.37
CA ASN A 475 -28.34 -10.86 7.25
C ASN A 475 -27.36 -10.85 8.45
N VAL A 476 -27.61 -11.62 9.51
CA VAL A 476 -26.85 -11.56 10.78
C VAL A 476 -25.72 -12.58 10.85
N TYR A 477 -25.69 -13.60 9.98
CA TYR A 477 -24.64 -14.62 9.98
C TYR A 477 -23.20 -14.09 10.10
N PRO A 478 -22.74 -13.07 9.33
CA PRO A 478 -21.37 -12.57 9.45
C PRO A 478 -21.04 -12.07 10.86
N LEU A 479 -22.01 -11.47 11.55
CA LEU A 479 -21.86 -11.00 12.92
C LEU A 479 -21.57 -12.16 13.88
N MET A 480 -22.22 -13.30 13.68
CA MET A 480 -22.06 -14.48 14.54
C MET A 480 -20.73 -15.19 14.31
N VAL A 481 -20.26 -15.26 13.06
CA VAL A 481 -18.94 -15.81 12.72
C VAL A 481 -17.81 -14.97 13.35
N CYS A 482 -17.85 -13.65 13.16
CA CYS A 482 -16.87 -12.74 13.74
C CYS A 482 -16.91 -12.73 15.27
N LYS A 483 -18.09 -12.71 15.87
CA LYS A 483 -18.28 -12.79 17.33
C LYS A 483 -17.54 -13.99 17.92
N THR A 484 -17.74 -15.16 17.32
CA THR A 484 -17.22 -16.43 17.83
C THR A 484 -15.70 -16.41 17.93
N VAL A 485 -15.02 -15.99 16.87
CA VAL A 485 -13.54 -15.95 16.85
C VAL A 485 -13.00 -14.77 17.65
N TYR A 486 -13.62 -13.59 17.57
CA TYR A 486 -13.15 -12.41 18.31
C TYR A 486 -13.22 -12.61 19.83
N GLU A 487 -14.37 -13.04 20.34
CA GLU A 487 -14.55 -13.26 21.78
C GLU A 487 -13.62 -14.36 22.30
N GLY A 488 -13.43 -15.44 21.52
CA GLY A 488 -12.47 -16.48 21.82
C GLY A 488 -11.04 -15.95 21.92
N LEU A 489 -10.58 -15.20 20.90
CA LEU A 489 -9.23 -14.64 20.89
C LEU A 489 -9.01 -13.63 22.01
N ARG A 490 -10.01 -12.81 22.35
CA ARG A 490 -9.94 -11.87 23.48
C ARG A 490 -9.73 -12.58 24.82
N GLN A 491 -10.26 -13.80 24.98
CA GLN A 491 -10.06 -14.61 26.19
C GLN A 491 -8.64 -15.20 26.25
N GLU A 492 -8.02 -15.53 25.12
CA GLU A 492 -6.71 -16.21 25.08
C GLU A 492 -5.51 -15.26 24.95
N GLN A 493 -5.58 -14.23 24.09
CA GLN A 493 -4.39 -13.51 23.59
C GLN A 493 -4.13 -12.15 24.27
N GLY A 494 -5.06 -11.63 25.08
CA GLY A 494 -4.92 -10.35 25.82
C GLY A 494 -4.89 -9.08 24.96
N SER A 495 -4.28 -9.13 23.77
CA SER A 495 -4.27 -8.08 22.75
C SER A 495 -5.62 -7.94 22.04
N THR A 496 -5.79 -6.90 21.23
CA THR A 496 -6.98 -6.74 20.38
C THR A 496 -6.84 -7.60 19.12
N PRO A 497 -7.74 -8.57 18.87
CA PRO A 497 -7.74 -9.33 17.63
C PRO A 497 -8.05 -8.44 16.42
N PHE A 498 -7.44 -8.75 15.28
CA PHE A 498 -7.75 -8.14 14.00
C PHE A 498 -8.36 -9.19 13.05
N ILE A 499 -9.55 -8.88 12.54
CA ILE A 499 -10.28 -9.73 11.61
C ILE A 499 -10.49 -8.96 10.31
N LEU A 500 -10.16 -9.59 9.18
CA LEU A 500 -10.63 -9.15 7.86
C LEU A 500 -11.79 -10.07 7.48
N THR A 501 -12.97 -9.55 7.13
CA THR A 501 -14.14 -10.40 6.79
C THR A 501 -14.94 -9.88 5.58
N ARG A 502 -15.53 -10.79 4.80
CA ARG A 502 -16.13 -10.43 3.49
C ARG A 502 -17.45 -9.70 3.65
N CYS A 503 -18.08 -9.88 4.80
CA CYS A 503 -19.43 -9.41 5.05
C CYS A 503 -19.61 -8.96 6.50
N GLY A 504 -20.67 -8.19 6.76
CA GLY A 504 -20.93 -7.59 8.06
C GLY A 504 -22.39 -7.17 8.21
N PHE A 505 -22.78 -6.92 9.44
CA PHE A 505 -24.10 -6.42 9.83
C PHE A 505 -23.93 -5.36 10.94
N PRO A 506 -24.92 -4.51 11.27
CA PRO A 506 -24.77 -3.52 12.33
C PRO A 506 -24.18 -4.08 13.61
N GLY A 507 -23.15 -3.40 14.12
CA GLY A 507 -22.41 -3.83 15.31
C GLY A 507 -21.13 -4.65 15.03
N ILE A 508 -20.89 -5.08 13.79
CA ILE A 508 -19.69 -5.86 13.41
C ILE A 508 -18.37 -5.20 13.82
N GLN A 509 -18.34 -3.86 13.84
CA GLN A 509 -17.15 -3.09 14.18
C GLN A 509 -16.61 -3.37 15.59
N ARG A 510 -17.44 -3.84 16.52
CA ARG A 510 -17.02 -4.13 17.90
C ARG A 510 -16.15 -5.37 18.01
N TYR A 511 -16.09 -6.18 16.95
CA TYR A 511 -15.30 -7.41 16.89
C TYR A 511 -13.98 -7.23 16.12
N GLY A 512 -13.40 -6.02 16.14
CA GLY A 512 -12.11 -5.75 15.49
C GLY A 512 -12.09 -6.07 14.00
N ALA A 513 -13.26 -6.02 13.36
CA ALA A 513 -13.47 -6.46 12.00
C ALA A 513 -13.29 -5.30 11.01
N ALA A 514 -12.48 -5.55 9.99
CA ALA A 514 -12.40 -4.79 8.76
C ALA A 514 -13.13 -5.53 7.65
N LEU A 515 -13.84 -4.80 6.81
CA LEU A 515 -14.58 -5.36 5.67
C LEU A 515 -13.80 -5.17 4.37
N TRP A 516 -14.01 -6.02 3.37
CA TRP A 516 -13.54 -5.71 2.01
C TRP A 516 -14.59 -5.93 0.95
N SER A 517 -14.32 -5.40 -0.25
CA SER A 517 -15.30 -5.34 -1.33
C SER A 517 -15.67 -6.67 -1.99
N GLY A 518 -15.11 -7.80 -1.56
CA GLY A 518 -15.30 -9.09 -2.21
C GLY A 518 -14.65 -9.16 -3.60
N ASP A 519 -15.10 -10.14 -4.38
CA ASP A 519 -14.44 -10.59 -5.61
C ASP A 519 -14.82 -9.74 -6.82
N VAL A 520 -14.38 -8.49 -6.82
CA VAL A 520 -14.72 -7.50 -7.86
C VAL A 520 -13.87 -7.65 -9.13
N GLY A 521 -14.41 -7.15 -10.23
CA GLY A 521 -13.68 -7.02 -11.50
C GLY A 521 -12.55 -5.99 -11.43
N ASN A 522 -11.92 -5.73 -12.57
CA ASN A 522 -10.75 -4.86 -12.64
C ASN A 522 -10.94 -3.60 -13.48
N ASP A 523 -12.09 -3.32 -14.10
CA ASP A 523 -12.28 -2.17 -15.00
C ASP A 523 -12.46 -0.82 -14.28
N TRP A 524 -12.44 0.29 -15.05
CA TRP A 524 -12.54 1.66 -14.53
C TRP A 524 -13.89 1.96 -13.88
N GLU A 525 -14.96 1.34 -14.35
CA GLU A 525 -16.28 1.54 -13.79
C GLU A 525 -16.42 0.78 -12.45
N THR A 526 -15.86 -0.43 -12.37
CA THR A 526 -15.70 -1.16 -11.12
C THR A 526 -14.90 -0.33 -10.12
N PHE A 527 -13.82 0.33 -10.53
CA PHE A 527 -13.03 1.21 -9.67
C PHE A 527 -13.85 2.34 -9.06
N ARG A 528 -14.59 3.09 -9.89
CA ARG A 528 -15.49 4.17 -9.45
C ARG A 528 -16.51 3.68 -8.44
N ARG A 529 -17.08 2.50 -8.68
CA ARG A 529 -18.05 1.88 -7.77
C ARG A 529 -17.44 1.48 -6.44
N GLN A 530 -16.17 1.07 -6.40
CA GLN A 530 -15.51 0.73 -5.14
C GLN A 530 -15.36 1.96 -4.23
N ILE A 531 -15.06 3.13 -4.79
CA ILE A 531 -15.02 4.37 -4.01
C ILE A 531 -16.39 4.62 -3.36
N VAL A 532 -17.47 4.56 -4.15
CA VAL A 532 -18.84 4.76 -3.66
C VAL A 532 -19.24 3.70 -2.62
N ALA A 533 -18.90 2.44 -2.86
CA ALA A 533 -19.13 1.33 -1.94
C ALA A 533 -18.48 1.57 -0.56
N GLY A 534 -17.21 1.98 -0.57
CA GLY A 534 -16.50 2.34 0.66
C GLY A 534 -17.18 3.48 1.40
N LEU A 535 -17.55 4.56 0.70
CA LEU A 535 -18.26 5.71 1.29
C LEU A 535 -19.62 5.32 1.90
N GLY A 536 -20.38 4.45 1.22
CA GLY A 536 -21.65 3.93 1.73
C GLY A 536 -21.47 3.14 3.04
N LEU A 537 -20.42 2.33 3.13
CA LEU A 537 -20.12 1.54 4.33
C LEU A 537 -19.70 2.42 5.52
N GLN A 538 -18.93 3.49 5.25
CA GLN A 538 -18.49 4.46 6.25
C GLN A 538 -19.67 5.29 6.78
N ALA A 539 -20.57 5.74 5.88
CA ALA A 539 -21.82 6.40 6.23
C ALA A 539 -22.79 5.47 6.99
N ALA A 540 -22.68 4.16 6.79
CA ALA A 540 -23.45 3.15 7.55
C ALA A 540 -22.82 2.81 8.92
N GLY A 541 -21.69 3.44 9.28
CA GLY A 541 -21.09 3.32 10.60
C GLY A 541 -20.02 2.24 10.73
N ILE A 542 -19.46 1.70 9.64
CA ILE A 542 -18.33 0.75 9.71
C ILE A 542 -17.03 1.45 9.28
N PRO A 543 -16.02 1.56 10.15
CA PRO A 543 -14.87 2.44 9.90
C PRO A 543 -13.73 1.75 9.14
N TRP A 544 -13.60 0.43 9.26
CA TRP A 544 -12.48 -0.33 8.71
C TRP A 544 -12.92 -1.04 7.44
N TRP A 545 -12.33 -0.60 6.32
CA TRP A 545 -12.69 -1.09 4.99
C TRP A 545 -11.51 -1.01 4.02
N THR A 546 -11.53 -1.88 3.00
CA THR A 546 -10.61 -1.86 1.85
C THR A 546 -11.24 -2.52 0.63
N TYR A 547 -10.56 -2.46 -0.52
CA TYR A 547 -10.79 -3.34 -1.65
C TYR A 547 -9.52 -4.16 -1.99
N ASP A 548 -9.60 -4.95 -3.06
CA ASP A 548 -8.47 -5.59 -3.72
C ASP A 548 -7.83 -4.62 -4.72
N ALA A 549 -6.70 -4.00 -4.41
CA ALA A 549 -6.10 -3.01 -5.31
C ALA A 549 -5.73 -3.63 -6.68
N GLY A 550 -6.41 -3.19 -7.76
CA GLY A 550 -6.31 -3.76 -9.11
C GLY A 550 -7.45 -4.71 -9.49
N GLY A 551 -8.40 -4.96 -8.59
CA GLY A 551 -9.48 -5.93 -8.76
C GLY A 551 -9.05 -7.35 -8.38
N PHE A 552 -10.03 -8.16 -7.96
CA PHE A 552 -9.82 -9.58 -7.67
C PHE A 552 -9.60 -10.35 -8.98
N PHE A 553 -10.52 -10.20 -9.92
CA PHE A 553 -10.40 -10.82 -11.24
C PHE A 553 -9.60 -9.95 -12.19
N ARG A 554 -8.40 -10.40 -12.55
CA ARG A 554 -7.42 -9.67 -13.38
C ARG A 554 -7.33 -10.27 -14.79
N PRO A 555 -6.92 -9.49 -15.81
CA PRO A 555 -6.74 -10.01 -17.16
C PRO A 555 -5.54 -10.96 -17.22
N GLN A 556 -5.56 -11.92 -18.15
CA GLN A 556 -4.49 -12.93 -18.28
C GLN A 556 -3.13 -12.31 -18.62
N ASP A 557 -3.13 -11.20 -19.38
CA ASP A 557 -1.94 -10.46 -19.81
C ASP A 557 -1.53 -9.34 -18.83
N GLN A 558 -1.99 -9.38 -17.57
CA GLN A 558 -1.81 -8.32 -16.57
C GLN A 558 -0.38 -7.78 -16.40
N TYR A 559 0.65 -8.62 -16.61
CA TYR A 559 2.06 -8.23 -16.41
C TYR A 559 2.65 -7.43 -17.58
N THR A 560 2.00 -7.47 -18.75
CA THR A 560 2.47 -6.78 -19.97
C THR A 560 1.47 -5.77 -20.50
N ASN A 561 0.19 -5.87 -20.09
CA ASN A 561 -0.89 -4.99 -20.50
C ASN A 561 -0.80 -3.61 -19.83
N GLN A 562 -0.29 -2.62 -20.57
CA GLN A 562 -0.08 -1.26 -20.08
C GLN A 562 -1.38 -0.57 -19.63
N ALA A 563 -2.51 -0.82 -20.32
CA ALA A 563 -3.80 -0.25 -19.94
C ALA A 563 -4.33 -0.82 -18.62
N TYR A 564 -4.06 -2.10 -18.34
CA TYR A 564 -4.34 -2.67 -17.03
C TYR A 564 -3.37 -2.15 -15.95
N ILE A 565 -2.07 -2.09 -16.26
CA ILE A 565 -1.06 -1.59 -15.31
C ILE A 565 -1.39 -0.16 -14.88
N GLU A 566 -1.73 0.74 -15.82
CA GLU A 566 -2.14 2.10 -15.49
C GLU A 566 -3.33 2.11 -14.52
N ARG A 567 -4.38 1.35 -14.84
CA ARG A 567 -5.57 1.26 -14.02
C ARG A 567 -5.27 0.69 -12.63
N MET A 568 -4.49 -0.38 -12.55
CA MET A 568 -4.05 -0.98 -11.29
C MET A 568 -3.26 0.03 -10.44
N LEU A 569 -2.39 0.83 -11.05
CA LEU A 569 -1.66 1.89 -10.35
C LEU A 569 -2.62 2.93 -9.76
N ARG A 570 -3.68 3.33 -10.48
CA ARG A 570 -4.72 4.24 -9.92
C ARG A 570 -5.44 3.67 -8.70
N TRP A 571 -5.70 2.35 -8.68
CA TRP A 571 -6.23 1.67 -7.50
C TRP A 571 -5.24 1.68 -6.34
N ILE A 572 -3.95 1.47 -6.61
CA ILE A 572 -2.90 1.44 -5.58
C ILE A 572 -2.69 2.85 -4.99
N GLU A 573 -2.61 3.89 -5.82
CA GLU A 573 -2.53 5.28 -5.38
C GLU A 573 -3.70 5.64 -4.47
N THR A 574 -4.91 5.27 -4.86
CA THR A 574 -6.11 5.53 -4.06
C THR A 574 -6.10 4.73 -2.75
N SER A 575 -5.55 3.52 -2.75
CA SER A 575 -5.44 2.68 -1.54
C SER A 575 -4.55 3.28 -0.45
N VAL A 576 -3.64 4.20 -0.80
CA VAL A 576 -2.86 4.97 0.19
C VAL A 576 -3.78 5.71 1.16
N PHE A 577 -4.93 6.18 0.66
CA PHE A 577 -5.91 6.99 1.38
C PHE A 577 -7.20 6.23 1.73
N LEU A 578 -7.14 4.90 1.79
CA LEU A 578 -8.21 4.08 2.35
C LEU A 578 -7.96 3.77 3.83
N PRO A 579 -8.98 3.31 4.58
CA PRO A 579 -8.78 2.90 5.96
C PRO A 579 -7.68 1.83 6.09
N LEU A 580 -7.66 0.83 5.21
CA LEU A 580 -6.56 -0.13 5.06
C LEU A 580 -6.00 -0.10 3.63
N MET A 581 -4.68 -0.23 3.50
CA MET A 581 -4.01 -0.32 2.20
C MET A 581 -3.69 -1.79 1.91
N ARG A 582 -4.38 -2.40 0.93
CA ARG A 582 -4.24 -3.83 0.62
C ARG A 582 -4.22 -4.10 -0.88
N VAL A 583 -3.34 -5.02 -1.30
CA VAL A 583 -3.37 -5.65 -2.64
C VAL A 583 -3.82 -7.11 -2.52
N HIS A 584 -4.59 -7.59 -3.49
CA HIS A 584 -4.96 -8.99 -3.64
C HIS A 584 -5.43 -9.27 -5.08
N GLY A 585 -5.47 -10.53 -5.51
CA GLY A 585 -5.91 -10.91 -6.86
C GLY A 585 -5.95 -12.42 -7.08
N TYR A 586 -6.95 -12.87 -7.83
CA TYR A 586 -7.23 -14.25 -8.21
C TYR A 586 -6.13 -14.82 -9.10
N MET A 587 -5.58 -15.99 -8.76
CA MET A 587 -4.53 -16.71 -9.48
C MET A 587 -3.39 -15.81 -9.99
N SER A 588 -2.95 -14.86 -9.15
CA SER A 588 -2.08 -13.76 -9.56
C SER A 588 -0.89 -13.57 -8.63
N ASP A 589 0.25 -13.24 -9.20
CA ASP A 589 1.41 -12.73 -8.49
C ASP A 589 1.27 -11.22 -8.40
N THR A 590 1.04 -10.69 -7.20
CA THR A 590 0.68 -9.28 -7.00
C THR A 590 1.87 -8.40 -6.62
N GLU A 591 3.08 -8.95 -6.61
CA GLU A 591 4.25 -8.21 -6.15
C GLU A 591 4.65 -7.08 -7.11
N PRO A 592 5.17 -5.94 -6.59
CA PRO A 592 5.47 -4.76 -7.41
C PRO A 592 6.37 -5.05 -8.62
N TRP A 593 7.38 -5.89 -8.43
CA TRP A 593 8.36 -6.28 -9.45
C TRP A 593 7.80 -7.15 -10.59
N ARG A 594 6.52 -7.53 -10.55
CA ARG A 594 5.87 -8.29 -11.63
C ARG A 594 5.40 -7.40 -12.78
N TYR A 595 5.30 -6.10 -12.57
CA TYR A 595 4.66 -5.16 -13.51
C TYR A 595 5.67 -4.23 -14.22
N GLY A 596 6.95 -4.55 -14.16
CA GLY A 596 8.03 -3.73 -14.72
C GLY A 596 8.50 -2.63 -13.78
N GLU A 597 9.69 -2.08 -14.07
CA GLU A 597 10.42 -1.16 -13.19
C GLU A 597 9.66 0.13 -12.90
N GLN A 598 9.01 0.73 -13.92
CA GLN A 598 8.24 1.95 -13.72
C GLN A 598 7.08 1.72 -12.73
N ALA A 599 6.31 0.65 -12.91
CA ALA A 599 5.20 0.33 -12.01
C ALA A 599 5.71 -0.01 -10.60
N GLN A 600 6.80 -0.78 -10.50
CA GLN A 600 7.45 -1.10 -9.22
C GLN A 600 7.85 0.18 -8.46
N ASN A 601 8.46 1.15 -9.13
CA ASN A 601 8.87 2.41 -8.52
C ASN A 601 7.66 3.23 -8.04
N ILE A 602 6.61 3.32 -8.85
CA ILE A 602 5.36 4.02 -8.47
C ILE A 602 4.71 3.35 -7.26
N ILE A 603 4.65 2.01 -7.24
CA ILE A 603 4.10 1.27 -6.11
C ILE A 603 4.97 1.51 -4.87
N ALA A 604 6.30 1.47 -4.99
CA ALA A 604 7.21 1.76 -3.90
C ALA A 604 6.99 3.17 -3.31
N ASP A 605 6.74 4.17 -4.15
CA ASP A 605 6.42 5.53 -3.70
C ASP A 605 5.07 5.61 -2.99
N CYS A 606 4.04 4.90 -3.48
CA CYS A 606 2.75 4.78 -2.79
C CYS A 606 2.91 4.13 -1.41
N LEU A 607 3.72 3.06 -1.32
CA LEU A 607 4.04 2.42 -0.04
C LEU A 607 4.74 3.42 0.89
N ARG A 608 5.76 4.14 0.43
CA ARG A 608 6.43 5.15 1.27
C ARG A 608 5.50 6.26 1.71
N GLU A 609 4.61 6.74 0.84
CA GLU A 609 3.63 7.78 1.18
C GLU A 609 2.66 7.32 2.28
N ARG A 610 2.20 6.06 2.23
CA ARG A 610 1.38 5.48 3.32
C ARG A 610 2.10 5.53 4.67
N TYR A 611 3.39 5.21 4.71
CA TYR A 611 4.17 5.19 5.97
C TYR A 611 4.64 6.59 6.39
N LEU A 612 4.79 7.52 5.44
CA LEU A 612 4.96 8.93 5.73
C LEU A 612 3.72 9.49 6.44
N LEU A 613 2.52 9.14 5.98
CA LEU A 613 1.24 9.56 6.58
C LEU A 613 0.87 8.78 7.85
N LYS A 614 1.66 7.79 8.25
CA LYS A 614 1.31 6.89 9.35
C LYS A 614 0.97 7.59 10.67
N PRO A 615 1.67 8.65 11.13
CA PRO A 615 1.28 9.35 12.36
C PRO A 615 -0.10 10.01 12.28
N TYR A 616 -0.45 10.58 11.11
CA TYR A 616 -1.78 11.11 10.86
C TYR A 616 -2.85 10.00 10.84
N ILE A 617 -2.56 8.88 10.17
CA ILE A 617 -3.47 7.73 10.09
C ILE A 617 -3.71 7.12 11.47
N ASP A 618 -2.65 6.92 12.26
CA ASP A 618 -2.73 6.38 13.62
C ASP A 618 -3.52 7.33 14.55
N SER A 619 -3.36 8.65 14.38
CA SER A 619 -4.15 9.65 15.11
C SER A 619 -5.64 9.59 14.76
N CYS A 620 -5.96 9.46 13.46
CA CYS A 620 -7.33 9.28 13.02
C CYS A 620 -7.92 7.95 13.52
N ALA A 621 -7.13 6.88 13.52
CA ALA A 621 -7.55 5.59 14.02
C ALA A 621 -7.85 5.60 15.52
N LEU A 622 -7.04 6.34 16.30
CA LEU A 622 -7.33 6.60 17.70
C LEU A 622 -8.65 7.35 17.88
N ALA A 623 -8.91 8.37 17.05
CA ALA A 623 -10.18 9.10 17.07
C ALA A 623 -11.39 8.23 16.71
N VAL A 624 -11.24 7.26 15.80
CA VAL A 624 -12.28 6.26 15.49
C VAL A 624 -12.65 5.47 16.75
N SER A 625 -11.67 4.97 17.49
CA SER A 625 -11.90 4.14 18.69
C SER A 625 -12.34 4.95 19.92
N GLN A 626 -11.77 6.14 20.15
CA GLN A 626 -12.04 6.95 21.35
C GLN A 626 -13.25 7.88 21.21
N HIS A 627 -13.53 8.34 19.99
CA HIS A 627 -14.53 9.39 19.74
C HIS A 627 -15.60 8.97 18.73
N GLY A 628 -15.57 7.73 18.23
CA GLY A 628 -16.55 7.25 17.25
C GLY A 628 -16.42 7.92 15.89
N SER A 629 -15.24 8.48 15.57
CA SER A 629 -14.96 9.13 14.29
C SER A 629 -14.95 8.12 13.12
N THR A 630 -14.71 8.65 11.92
CA THR A 630 -14.69 7.95 10.63
C THR A 630 -13.50 8.44 9.83
N LEU A 631 -12.69 7.52 9.29
CA LEU A 631 -11.46 7.85 8.57
C LEU A 631 -11.70 8.14 7.08
N MET A 632 -12.42 7.29 6.35
CA MET A 632 -12.83 7.59 4.96
C MET A 632 -14.24 8.18 4.96
N ARG A 633 -14.39 9.46 4.60
CA ARG A 633 -15.58 10.24 4.91
C ARG A 633 -16.23 10.79 3.64
N PRO A 634 -17.49 10.40 3.32
CA PRO A 634 -18.24 11.11 2.29
C PRO A 634 -18.39 12.58 2.68
N LEU A 635 -18.41 13.48 1.69
CA LEU A 635 -18.33 14.92 1.94
C LEU A 635 -19.46 15.48 2.81
N VAL A 636 -20.59 14.77 2.92
CA VAL A 636 -21.68 15.11 3.87
C VAL A 636 -21.19 15.23 5.32
N PHE A 637 -20.14 14.50 5.71
CA PHE A 637 -19.59 14.54 7.08
C PHE A 637 -19.07 15.92 7.46
N ASP A 638 -18.44 16.61 6.50
CA ASP A 638 -17.70 17.84 6.74
C ASP A 638 -18.32 19.07 6.05
N PHE A 639 -19.21 18.84 5.08
CA PHE A 639 -19.77 19.84 4.17
C PHE A 639 -21.27 19.62 3.87
N ALA A 640 -22.06 19.23 4.88
CA ALA A 640 -23.50 18.96 4.74
C ALA A 640 -24.32 20.12 4.15
N ASP A 641 -23.85 21.36 4.31
CA ASP A 641 -24.51 22.58 3.81
C ASP A 641 -24.01 23.04 2.42
N ASP A 642 -23.15 22.25 1.77
CA ASP A 642 -22.60 22.54 0.44
C ASP A 642 -23.24 21.62 -0.62
N PRO A 643 -24.22 22.10 -1.42
CA PRO A 643 -24.92 21.27 -2.38
C PRO A 643 -24.02 20.68 -3.48
N GLU A 644 -22.91 21.34 -3.78
CA GLU A 644 -21.97 20.85 -4.80
C GLU A 644 -21.08 19.74 -4.23
N ALA A 645 -20.68 19.85 -2.95
CA ALA A 645 -19.98 18.78 -2.25
C ALA A 645 -20.84 17.51 -2.12
N LEU A 646 -22.15 17.67 -1.86
CA LEU A 646 -23.09 16.54 -1.77
C LEU A 646 -23.28 15.79 -3.09
N GLN A 647 -22.93 16.39 -4.24
CA GLN A 647 -23.01 15.75 -5.55
C GLN A 647 -21.75 14.94 -5.91
N GLN A 648 -20.63 15.15 -5.21
CA GLN A 648 -19.38 14.46 -5.52
C GLN A 648 -19.46 12.99 -5.10
N LYS A 649 -19.21 12.10 -6.06
CA LYS A 649 -19.29 10.64 -5.86
C LYS A 649 -17.96 9.99 -5.56
N TYR A 650 -16.88 10.55 -6.13
CA TYR A 650 -15.56 9.94 -6.12
C TYR A 650 -14.56 10.72 -5.26
N GLU A 651 -14.94 11.89 -4.77
CA GLU A 651 -14.15 12.69 -3.83
C GLU A 651 -14.59 12.42 -2.40
N TYR A 652 -13.62 12.42 -1.49
CA TYR A 652 -13.89 12.17 -0.08
C TYR A 652 -12.83 12.78 0.82
N MET A 653 -13.17 12.95 2.09
CA MET A 653 -12.20 13.34 3.12
C MET A 653 -11.53 12.10 3.70
N PHE A 654 -10.21 12.09 3.77
CA PHE A 654 -9.40 11.11 4.49
C PHE A 654 -8.93 11.71 5.82
N GLY A 655 -9.61 11.31 6.89
CA GLY A 655 -9.67 12.03 8.15
C GLY A 655 -10.22 13.45 7.96
N PRO A 656 -10.06 14.35 8.93
CA PRO A 656 -10.62 15.69 8.82
C PRO A 656 -9.79 16.64 7.93
N ALA A 657 -8.57 16.26 7.53
CA ALA A 657 -7.59 17.18 6.96
C ALA A 657 -7.37 17.06 5.44
N LEU A 658 -7.55 15.88 4.84
CA LEU A 658 -7.15 15.63 3.45
C LEU A 658 -8.36 15.35 2.57
N LEU A 659 -8.61 16.18 1.55
CA LEU A 659 -9.52 15.88 0.45
C LEU A 659 -8.78 15.06 -0.60
N VAL A 660 -9.32 13.90 -0.93
CA VAL A 660 -8.75 12.97 -1.91
C VAL A 660 -9.64 12.95 -3.15
N SER A 661 -9.03 13.14 -4.33
CA SER A 661 -9.73 13.08 -5.62
C SER A 661 -9.04 12.03 -6.50
N PRO A 662 -9.44 10.75 -6.39
CA PRO A 662 -8.93 9.67 -7.23
C PRO A 662 -9.10 9.96 -8.72
N VAL A 663 -8.07 9.64 -9.50
CA VAL A 663 -8.12 9.66 -10.96
C VAL A 663 -8.81 8.39 -11.44
N THR A 664 -9.99 8.53 -12.05
CA THR A 664 -10.89 7.41 -12.36
C THR A 664 -11.11 7.20 -13.87
N GLU A 665 -10.28 7.80 -14.72
CA GLU A 665 -10.31 7.65 -16.18
C GLU A 665 -8.91 7.33 -16.73
N PRO A 666 -8.81 6.63 -17.89
CA PRO A 666 -7.54 6.32 -18.53
C PRO A 666 -6.90 7.52 -19.24
N GLY A 667 -5.57 7.54 -19.29
CA GLY A 667 -4.77 8.41 -20.16
C GLY A 667 -4.80 9.89 -19.79
N VAL A 668 -5.18 10.24 -18.55
CA VAL A 668 -5.34 11.64 -18.13
C VAL A 668 -4.03 12.26 -17.65
N THR A 669 -3.80 13.51 -18.08
CA THR A 669 -2.66 14.35 -17.68
C THR A 669 -3.06 15.54 -16.83
N GLU A 670 -4.36 15.86 -16.80
CA GLU A 670 -4.97 16.87 -15.93
C GLU A 670 -6.25 16.29 -15.33
N TRP A 671 -6.56 16.69 -14.10
CA TRP A 671 -7.74 16.23 -13.37
C TRP A 671 -8.47 17.40 -12.74
N ARG A 672 -9.80 17.37 -12.81
CA ARG A 672 -10.66 18.42 -12.28
C ARG A 672 -11.24 17.96 -10.95
N THR A 673 -11.01 18.75 -9.89
CA THR A 673 -11.45 18.45 -8.52
C THR A 673 -12.32 19.59 -8.00
N TYR A 674 -13.44 19.27 -7.35
CA TYR A 674 -14.20 20.25 -6.59
C TYR A 674 -13.55 20.46 -5.22
N LEU A 675 -13.27 21.70 -4.85
CA LEU A 675 -12.79 22.06 -3.52
C LEU A 675 -13.97 22.58 -2.70
N PRO A 676 -14.48 21.85 -1.69
CA PRO A 676 -15.64 22.27 -0.92
C PRO A 676 -15.48 23.64 -0.25
N ARG A 677 -16.60 24.31 0.03
CA ARG A 677 -16.61 25.61 0.70
C ARG A 677 -15.92 25.51 2.07
N HIS A 678 -14.84 26.27 2.24
CA HIS A 678 -14.12 26.41 3.51
C HIS A 678 -13.43 27.77 3.56
N GLN A 679 -13.62 28.53 4.64
CA GLN A 679 -13.19 29.93 4.73
C GLN A 679 -11.68 30.12 4.55
N GLY A 680 -10.85 29.17 5.01
CA GLY A 680 -9.39 29.23 4.83
C GLY A 680 -8.90 28.68 3.48
N GLY A 681 -9.79 28.12 2.67
CA GLY A 681 -9.45 27.43 1.43
C GLY A 681 -8.70 26.11 1.64
N TRP A 682 -7.96 25.71 0.61
CA TRP A 682 -7.28 24.43 0.50
C TRP A 682 -5.85 24.62 0.02
N TYR A 683 -4.98 23.70 0.37
CA TYR A 683 -3.62 23.65 -0.10
C TYR A 683 -3.40 22.34 -0.84
N ASP A 684 -2.82 22.34 -2.04
CA ASP A 684 -2.28 21.11 -2.61
C ASP A 684 -1.30 20.49 -1.61
N PHE A 685 -1.53 19.23 -1.24
CA PHE A 685 -0.81 18.58 -0.15
C PHE A 685 0.69 18.45 -0.42
N ARG A 686 1.10 18.41 -1.70
CA ARG A 686 2.49 18.17 -2.10
C ARG A 686 3.19 19.45 -2.55
N THR A 687 2.50 20.35 -3.26
CA THR A 687 3.10 21.59 -3.75
C THR A 687 2.94 22.75 -2.77
N GLY A 688 1.98 22.68 -1.85
CA GLY A 688 1.64 23.77 -0.94
C GLY A 688 0.90 24.92 -1.61
N GLN A 689 0.52 24.81 -2.89
CA GLN A 689 -0.24 25.83 -3.59
C GLN A 689 -1.62 26.02 -2.94
N HIS A 690 -1.98 27.27 -2.64
CA HIS A 690 -3.28 27.63 -2.06
C HIS A 690 -4.35 27.81 -3.14
N TYR A 691 -5.59 27.45 -2.77
CA TYR A 691 -6.81 27.65 -3.56
C TYR A 691 -7.96 28.06 -2.62
N ASP A 692 -8.84 28.95 -3.07
CA ASP A 692 -10.08 29.23 -2.35
C ASP A 692 -11.04 28.02 -2.40
N GLY A 693 -11.90 27.87 -1.40
CA GLY A 693 -12.96 26.85 -1.40
C GLY A 693 -14.20 27.28 -2.21
N GLY A 694 -15.05 26.31 -2.54
CA GLY A 694 -16.30 26.53 -3.28
C GLY A 694 -16.15 26.58 -4.80
N GLN A 695 -15.06 26.03 -5.35
CA GLN A 695 -14.74 26.09 -6.78
C GLN A 695 -14.16 24.77 -7.30
N TYR A 696 -14.16 24.61 -8.62
CA TYR A 696 -13.41 23.55 -9.28
C TYR A 696 -12.01 24.02 -9.63
N VAL A 697 -11.02 23.17 -9.40
CA VAL A 697 -9.62 23.39 -9.81
C VAL A 697 -9.19 22.29 -10.77
N THR A 698 -8.36 22.63 -11.75
CA THR A 698 -7.72 21.67 -12.65
C THR A 698 -6.25 21.58 -12.28
N THR A 699 -5.77 20.38 -11.95
CA THR A 699 -4.38 20.14 -11.56
C THR A 699 -3.71 19.13 -12.49
N PRO A 700 -2.41 19.30 -12.80
CA PRO A 700 -1.66 18.31 -13.54
C PRO A 700 -1.56 17.02 -12.73
N VAL A 701 -1.74 15.88 -13.39
CA VAL A 701 -1.59 14.53 -12.80
C VAL A 701 -0.58 13.72 -13.58
N THR A 702 0.11 12.82 -12.90
CA THR A 702 1.01 11.83 -13.50
C THR A 702 0.51 10.44 -13.14
N LEU A 703 1.12 9.39 -13.71
CA LEU A 703 0.80 8.01 -13.32
C LEU A 703 1.13 7.68 -11.85
N ALA A 704 1.93 8.54 -11.20
CA ALA A 704 2.41 8.36 -9.83
C ALA A 704 1.75 9.32 -8.83
N ARG A 705 0.82 10.18 -9.27
CA ARG A 705 0.16 11.16 -8.39
C ARG A 705 -1.32 11.34 -8.71
N ILE A 706 -2.16 11.12 -7.69
CA ILE A 706 -3.54 11.62 -7.63
C ILE A 706 -3.62 12.96 -6.87
N PRO A 707 -4.59 13.86 -7.20
CA PRO A 707 -4.80 15.10 -6.47
C PRO A 707 -5.23 14.86 -5.02
N VAL A 708 -4.52 15.53 -4.10
CA VAL A 708 -4.80 15.51 -2.66
C VAL A 708 -4.64 16.93 -2.12
N PHE A 709 -5.64 17.42 -1.41
CA PHE A 709 -5.65 18.79 -0.89
C PHE A 709 -5.80 18.78 0.62
N ARG A 710 -4.91 19.48 1.32
CA ARG A 710 -5.01 19.74 2.75
C ARG A 710 -5.94 20.91 3.03
N ARG A 711 -6.95 20.68 3.85
CA ARG A 711 -7.86 21.71 4.37
C ARG A 711 -7.12 22.73 5.22
N ALA A 712 -7.32 24.02 4.97
CA ALA A 712 -6.70 25.07 5.78
C ALA A 712 -7.10 24.97 7.27
N GLY A 713 -6.14 25.16 8.17
CA GLY A 713 -6.34 25.04 9.62
C GLY A 713 -6.07 23.64 10.20
N TYR A 714 -5.75 22.66 9.35
CA TYR A 714 -5.38 21.31 9.79
C TYR A 714 -3.89 21.04 9.56
N ASN A 715 -3.27 20.39 10.54
CA ASN A 715 -1.92 19.84 10.42
C ASN A 715 -2.00 18.36 10.10
N VAL A 716 -1.17 17.90 9.17
CA VAL A 716 -1.02 16.49 8.82
C VAL A 716 0.34 16.07 9.37
N ALA A 717 0.31 15.33 10.48
CA ALA A 717 1.55 14.81 11.07
C ALA A 717 2.11 13.72 10.15
N THR A 718 3.33 13.95 9.66
CA THR A 718 4.09 12.96 8.89
C THR A 718 5.22 12.40 9.73
N SER A 719 5.63 11.16 9.45
CA SER A 719 6.85 10.59 10.03
C SER A 719 8.04 11.49 9.70
N PRO A 720 9.02 11.67 10.61
CA PRO A 720 10.31 12.25 10.24
C PRO A 720 10.88 11.43 9.07
N ALA A 721 11.58 12.07 8.14
CA ALA A 721 12.28 11.34 7.09
C ALA A 721 13.13 10.24 7.73
N GLN A 722 12.94 8.99 7.33
CA GLN A 722 13.71 7.89 7.88
C GLN A 722 15.17 8.11 7.48
N GLN A 723 16.06 8.25 8.46
CA GLN A 723 17.48 8.41 8.20
C GLN A 723 18.01 7.22 7.39
N GLN A 724 18.78 7.51 6.36
CA GLN A 724 19.39 6.53 5.47
C GLN A 724 20.90 6.63 5.49
N TRP A 725 21.58 5.53 5.19
CA TRP A 725 23.02 5.54 4.99
C TRP A 725 23.38 6.24 3.68
N VAL A 726 24.33 7.18 3.76
CA VAL A 726 24.86 7.94 2.64
C VAL A 726 26.37 7.81 2.65
N GLY A 727 26.97 7.36 1.55
CA GLY A 727 28.42 7.25 1.44
C GLY A 727 29.06 8.64 1.51
N THR A 728 30.05 8.83 2.39
CA THR A 728 30.82 10.10 2.50
C THR A 728 32.24 9.98 1.95
N TRP A 729 32.74 8.75 1.88
CA TRP A 729 34.03 8.40 1.29
C TRP A 729 33.97 6.95 0.80
N ALA A 730 34.59 6.66 -0.34
CA ALA A 730 34.79 5.30 -0.82
C ALA A 730 36.02 5.23 -1.73
N THR A 731 36.54 4.01 -1.89
CA THR A 731 37.62 3.66 -2.83
C THR A 731 37.30 2.35 -3.52
N ALA A 732 37.75 2.17 -4.77
CA ALA A 732 37.56 0.93 -5.49
C ALA A 732 38.59 -0.13 -5.03
N PRO A 733 38.16 -1.29 -4.51
CA PRO A 733 39.11 -2.35 -4.15
C PRO A 733 39.77 -2.95 -5.41
N GLU A 734 40.99 -3.42 -5.26
CA GLU A 734 41.81 -3.97 -6.33
C GLU A 734 42.48 -5.29 -5.92
N TYR A 735 42.87 -6.07 -6.93
CA TYR A 735 43.79 -7.19 -6.76
C TYR A 735 45.20 -6.68 -6.48
N THR A 736 45.90 -7.39 -5.59
CA THR A 736 47.20 -7.00 -5.05
C THR A 736 48.23 -8.06 -5.42
N GLY A 737 49.36 -7.65 -6.02
CA GLY A 737 50.49 -8.54 -6.29
C GLY A 737 51.58 -8.43 -5.22
N LYS A 738 52.66 -9.22 -5.35
CA LYS A 738 53.83 -9.17 -4.44
C LYS A 738 54.43 -7.76 -4.31
N GLY A 739 54.35 -6.94 -5.37
CA GLY A 739 54.88 -5.57 -5.37
C GLY A 739 54.00 -4.56 -4.62
N ASP A 740 52.76 -4.93 -4.29
CA ASP A 740 51.76 -4.08 -3.65
C ASP A 740 51.56 -4.46 -2.17
N MET A 741 52.30 -5.44 -1.65
CA MET A 741 52.35 -5.79 -0.22
C MET A 741 53.52 -5.07 0.47
N PRO A 742 53.53 -4.95 1.82
CA PRO A 742 54.66 -4.38 2.54
C PRO A 742 55.99 -5.06 2.15
N ARG A 743 57.05 -4.25 1.97
CA ARG A 743 58.34 -4.67 1.40
C ARG A 743 59.27 -5.29 2.42
N THR A 744 59.20 -4.81 3.66
CA THR A 744 60.12 -5.19 4.74
C THR A 744 59.44 -5.94 5.88
N THR A 745 58.11 -6.04 5.84
CA THR A 745 57.29 -6.74 6.82
C THR A 745 56.09 -7.45 6.17
N THR A 746 55.18 -7.99 6.98
CA THR A 746 53.89 -8.56 6.58
C THR A 746 52.79 -7.79 7.33
N LEU A 747 51.54 -7.84 6.87
CA LEU A 747 50.42 -7.28 7.64
C LEU A 747 50.06 -8.15 8.86
N ALA A 748 50.43 -9.44 8.85
CA ALA A 748 50.17 -10.35 9.96
C ALA A 748 50.80 -9.84 11.26
N ASP A 749 50.00 -9.87 12.33
CA ASP A 749 50.35 -9.41 13.68
C ASP A 749 50.90 -7.96 13.75
N CYS A 750 50.49 -7.12 12.79
CA CYS A 750 50.84 -5.71 12.75
C CYS A 750 49.61 -4.82 12.95
N THR A 751 49.86 -3.56 13.28
CA THR A 751 48.85 -2.50 13.23
C THR A 751 49.12 -1.60 12.02
N LEU A 752 48.11 -1.37 11.21
CA LEU A 752 48.11 -0.45 10.08
C LEU A 752 47.31 0.80 10.44
N ARG A 753 47.83 1.99 10.14
CA ARG A 753 47.09 3.25 10.24
C ARG A 753 47.01 3.94 8.90
N GLU A 754 45.80 4.23 8.48
CA GLU A 754 45.45 4.80 7.18
C GLU A 754 44.69 6.10 7.38
N ILE A 755 44.84 7.06 6.46
CA ILE A 755 44.24 8.39 6.58
C ILE A 755 43.40 8.67 5.34
N VAL A 756 42.14 9.03 5.58
CA VAL A 756 41.19 9.41 4.54
C VAL A 756 40.61 10.79 4.84
N ARG A 757 40.03 11.44 3.83
CA ARG A 757 39.26 12.67 4.01
C ARG A 757 37.83 12.43 3.56
N VAL A 758 36.89 12.60 4.49
CA VAL A 758 35.46 12.44 4.20
C VAL A 758 34.89 13.67 3.52
N SER A 759 33.77 13.54 2.81
CA SER A 759 33.14 14.67 2.10
C SER A 759 32.09 15.35 2.99
N GLN A 760 31.05 14.60 3.33
CA GLN A 760 29.90 14.99 4.13
C GLN A 760 30.09 14.57 5.60
N GLY A 761 29.60 15.37 6.54
CA GLY A 761 29.59 15.05 7.96
C GLY A 761 28.27 14.43 8.43
N GLY A 762 28.29 13.77 9.58
CA GLY A 762 27.12 13.16 10.23
C GLY A 762 27.45 12.70 11.66
N ASP A 763 26.41 12.44 12.46
CA ASP A 763 26.55 12.10 13.89
C ASP A 763 26.72 10.59 14.14
N CYS A 764 26.47 9.77 13.12
CA CYS A 764 26.61 8.33 13.17
C CYS A 764 27.22 7.84 11.85
N LEU A 765 28.20 6.96 11.93
CA LEU A 765 28.88 6.38 10.78
C LEU A 765 28.93 4.86 10.87
N ARG A 766 29.21 4.23 9.73
CA ARG A 766 29.66 2.83 9.65
C ARG A 766 30.72 2.71 8.57
N MET A 767 31.54 1.67 8.65
CA MET A 767 32.66 1.48 7.73
C MET A 767 32.59 0.10 7.07
N GLN A 768 32.86 0.03 5.78
CA GLN A 768 33.00 -1.22 5.05
C GLN A 768 34.47 -1.66 5.01
N LEU A 769 34.72 -2.86 5.51
CA LEU A 769 35.96 -3.58 5.30
C LEU A 769 35.79 -4.59 4.16
N SER A 770 36.82 -4.78 3.36
CA SER A 770 36.78 -5.60 2.14
C SER A 770 37.94 -6.57 2.06
N ASN A 771 37.63 -7.82 1.74
CA ASN A 771 38.57 -8.88 1.43
C ASN A 771 38.22 -9.56 0.09
N ILE A 772 37.55 -8.83 -0.81
CA ILE A 772 36.91 -9.38 -2.00
C ILE A 772 37.88 -9.91 -3.07
N PHE A 773 39.14 -9.46 -3.07
CA PHE A 773 40.16 -9.91 -4.01
C PHE A 773 41.18 -10.88 -3.41
N SER A 774 41.08 -11.13 -2.11
CA SER A 774 41.90 -12.13 -1.44
C SER A 774 41.22 -13.49 -1.48
N LYS A 775 42.04 -14.55 -1.59
CA LYS A 775 41.58 -15.95 -1.57
C LYS A 775 41.50 -16.52 -0.15
N GLU A 776 42.28 -15.96 0.76
CA GLU A 776 42.40 -16.38 2.15
C GLU A 776 41.60 -15.42 3.05
N PRO A 777 41.12 -15.88 4.22
CA PRO A 777 40.51 -15.00 5.19
C PRO A 777 41.52 -13.98 5.75
N VAL A 778 41.01 -12.82 6.18
CA VAL A 778 41.77 -11.84 6.97
C VAL A 778 41.16 -11.73 8.35
N GLU A 779 41.98 -11.85 9.38
CA GLU A 779 41.59 -11.68 10.77
C GLU A 779 41.90 -10.26 11.21
N ILE A 780 40.87 -9.55 11.64
CA ILE A 780 40.93 -8.20 12.18
C ILE A 780 40.69 -8.31 13.69
N LYS A 781 41.71 -8.04 14.49
CA LYS A 781 41.63 -8.11 15.96
C LYS A 781 40.87 -6.90 16.54
N ALA A 782 41.08 -5.73 15.95
CA ALA A 782 40.34 -4.52 16.29
C ALA A 782 40.44 -3.49 15.17
N VAL A 783 39.44 -2.60 15.09
CA VAL A 783 39.53 -1.36 14.32
C VAL A 783 39.10 -0.20 15.22
N TYR A 784 39.85 0.90 15.19
CA TYR A 784 39.38 2.16 15.74
C TYR A 784 39.63 3.32 14.79
N ILE A 785 38.76 4.32 14.88
CA ILE A 785 38.85 5.57 14.14
C ILE A 785 39.12 6.73 15.08
N ALA A 786 39.80 7.77 14.60
CA ALA A 786 40.03 9.02 15.33
C ALA A 786 40.27 10.20 14.37
N ASP A 787 40.12 11.43 14.85
CA ASP A 787 40.50 12.64 14.12
C ASP A 787 42.00 12.56 13.81
N ALA A 788 42.36 12.68 12.53
CA ALA A 788 43.75 12.60 12.09
C ALA A 788 44.43 13.97 12.14
N LEU A 789 45.72 13.99 12.51
CA LEU A 789 46.61 15.13 12.34
C LEU A 789 47.32 15.05 10.98
N ASP A 790 48.23 15.99 10.70
CA ASP A 790 49.02 16.01 9.45
C ASP A 790 50.24 15.05 9.52
N SER A 791 50.02 13.84 10.03
CA SER A 791 51.03 12.79 10.23
C SER A 791 50.33 11.46 10.56
N CYS A 792 51.08 10.44 11.03
CA CYS A 792 50.49 9.25 11.65
C CYS A 792 49.83 9.51 13.02
N ASP A 793 49.91 10.73 13.56
CA ASP A 793 49.36 11.08 14.86
C ASP A 793 47.85 11.34 14.80
N ILE A 794 47.18 11.09 15.93
CA ILE A 794 45.74 11.19 16.08
C ILE A 794 45.38 12.04 17.29
N VAL A 795 44.17 12.59 17.31
CA VAL A 795 43.59 13.16 18.54
C VAL A 795 43.02 12.02 19.38
N SER A 796 43.84 11.46 20.28
CA SER A 796 43.51 10.23 21.02
C SER A 796 42.18 10.26 21.78
N SER A 797 41.73 11.44 22.24
CA SER A 797 40.43 11.61 22.94
C SER A 797 39.21 11.34 22.05
N THR A 798 39.34 11.47 20.73
CA THR A 798 38.26 11.19 19.78
C THR A 798 38.23 9.72 19.37
N ALA A 799 39.20 8.90 19.78
CA ALA A 799 39.29 7.52 19.31
C ALA A 799 38.08 6.69 19.72
N ARG A 800 37.49 5.97 18.77
CA ARG A 800 36.36 5.06 18.98
C ARG A 800 36.60 3.75 18.25
N TYR A 801 36.40 2.64 18.95
CA TYR A 801 36.45 1.31 18.36
C TYR A 801 35.18 1.04 17.56
N LEU A 802 35.34 0.41 16.41
CA LEU A 802 34.24 -0.19 15.66
C LEU A 802 33.89 -1.54 16.28
N SER A 803 32.63 -1.96 16.08
CA SER A 803 32.18 -3.32 16.37
C SER A 803 31.59 -3.97 15.13
N PHE A 804 31.55 -5.30 15.14
CA PHE A 804 31.02 -6.16 14.11
C PHE A 804 30.18 -7.22 14.80
N ASP A 805 28.86 -7.13 14.69
CA ASP A 805 27.92 -7.97 15.46
C ASP A 805 28.19 -7.90 16.98
N GLY A 806 28.45 -6.68 17.46
CA GLY A 806 28.77 -6.38 18.85
C GLY A 806 30.19 -6.77 19.30
N GLN A 807 31.00 -7.40 18.44
CA GLN A 807 32.37 -7.81 18.76
C GLN A 807 33.42 -6.83 18.21
N ARG A 808 34.57 -6.71 18.88
CA ARG A 808 35.68 -5.84 18.41
C ARG A 808 36.51 -6.47 17.28
N SER A 809 36.52 -7.80 17.22
CA SER A 809 37.26 -8.57 16.24
C SER A 809 36.34 -9.18 15.21
N VAL A 810 36.83 -9.38 13.99
CA VAL A 810 36.09 -10.07 12.92
C VAL A 810 37.06 -10.78 11.98
N THR A 811 36.65 -11.93 11.45
CA THR A 811 37.36 -12.62 10.36
C THR A 811 36.55 -12.48 9.08
N ILE A 812 37.14 -11.87 8.05
CA ILE A 812 36.49 -11.64 6.75
C ILE A 812 36.95 -12.73 5.79
N PRO A 813 36.06 -13.63 5.32
CA PRO A 813 36.43 -14.65 4.33
C PRO A 813 36.95 -14.03 3.03
N GLY A 814 37.76 -14.80 2.29
CA GLY A 814 38.15 -14.42 0.93
C GLY A 814 36.93 -14.25 0.03
N GLY A 815 36.92 -13.19 -0.79
CA GLY A 815 35.79 -12.89 -1.68
C GLY A 815 34.63 -12.13 -1.02
N GLN A 816 34.75 -11.72 0.25
CA GLN A 816 33.67 -11.04 0.98
C GLN A 816 34.05 -9.63 1.46
N ALA A 817 33.02 -8.86 1.78
CA ALA A 817 33.11 -7.56 2.44
C ALA A 817 31.99 -7.45 3.47
N LEU A 818 32.18 -6.64 4.50
CA LEU A 818 31.18 -6.42 5.55
C LEU A 818 31.24 -4.99 6.09
N PHE A 819 30.12 -4.53 6.63
CA PHE A 819 30.03 -3.26 7.34
C PHE A 819 30.21 -3.48 8.84
N SER A 820 30.81 -2.50 9.52
CA SER A 820 30.72 -2.37 10.97
C SER A 820 29.28 -2.09 11.41
N ASP A 821 29.02 -2.33 12.68
CA ASP A 821 27.84 -1.80 13.35
C ASP A 821 27.85 -0.26 13.31
N PRO A 822 26.69 0.39 13.51
CA PRO A 822 26.60 1.84 13.60
C PRO A 822 27.40 2.39 14.79
N LEU A 823 28.25 3.39 14.54
CA LEU A 823 29.06 4.07 15.54
C LEU A 823 28.66 5.54 15.65
N PRO A 824 28.16 5.99 16.81
CA PRO A 824 28.03 7.42 17.11
C PRO A 824 29.41 8.11 17.09
N TYR A 825 29.60 9.00 16.13
CA TYR A 825 30.84 9.75 15.93
C TYR A 825 30.48 11.07 15.23
N PRO A 826 30.67 12.24 15.87
CA PRO A 826 30.31 13.54 15.29
C PRO A 826 31.32 13.95 14.22
N LEU A 827 31.21 13.33 13.05
CA LEU A 827 32.11 13.50 11.92
C LEU A 827 31.80 14.82 11.22
N LYS A 828 32.79 15.71 11.11
CA LYS A 828 32.62 17.02 10.45
C LYS A 828 32.78 16.87 8.93
N PRO A 829 32.09 17.70 8.13
CA PRO A 829 32.35 17.76 6.70
C PRO A 829 33.82 18.06 6.40
N LEU A 830 34.36 17.44 5.36
CA LEU A 830 35.75 17.64 4.90
C LEU A 830 36.85 17.23 5.89
N GLN A 831 36.48 16.51 6.95
CA GLN A 831 37.38 16.09 8.01
C GLN A 831 38.34 14.99 7.55
N ARG A 832 39.59 15.04 8.06
CA ARG A 832 40.52 13.91 7.96
C ARG A 832 40.27 12.91 9.10
N LEU A 833 40.12 11.65 8.73
CA LEU A 833 39.87 10.55 9.64
C LEU A 833 41.01 9.53 9.54
N SER A 834 41.52 9.13 10.70
CA SER A 834 42.44 8.01 10.80
C SER A 834 41.65 6.73 11.02
N ILE A 835 42.08 5.67 10.35
CA ILE A 835 41.56 4.30 10.49
C ILE A 835 42.74 3.46 10.94
N THR A 836 42.66 2.88 12.13
CA THR A 836 43.71 2.00 12.65
C THR A 836 43.18 0.57 12.74
N ILE A 837 43.81 -0.34 12.00
CA ILE A 837 43.45 -1.75 11.88
C ILE A 837 44.54 -2.59 12.56
N GLU A 838 44.16 -3.35 13.58
CA GLU A 838 45.02 -4.34 14.21
C GLU A 838 44.76 -5.70 13.55
N TYR A 839 45.77 -6.27 12.90
CA TYR A 839 45.65 -7.53 12.18
C TYR A 839 46.05 -8.73 13.06
N GLY A 840 45.38 -9.85 12.84
CA GLY A 840 45.81 -11.18 13.24
C GLY A 840 46.50 -11.87 12.07
N SER A 841 45.97 -13.03 11.68
CA SER A 841 46.35 -13.68 10.42
C SER A 841 45.90 -12.87 9.19
N THR A 842 46.74 -12.80 8.16
CA THR A 842 46.46 -12.05 6.92
C THR A 842 46.74 -12.88 5.68
N PRO A 843 46.01 -12.67 4.57
CA PRO A 843 46.31 -13.27 3.28
C PRO A 843 47.73 -12.93 2.79
N VAL A 844 48.33 -13.82 2.01
CA VAL A 844 49.61 -13.53 1.32
C VAL A 844 49.49 -12.31 0.40
N ASN A 845 48.32 -12.14 -0.23
CA ASN A 845 47.94 -10.96 -1.01
C ASN A 845 46.63 -10.40 -0.45
N ALA A 846 46.71 -9.36 0.37
CA ALA A 846 45.56 -8.69 0.96
C ALA A 846 44.84 -7.82 -0.07
N THR A 847 43.51 -7.69 0.02
CA THR A 847 42.75 -6.76 -0.84
C THR A 847 43.21 -5.33 -0.57
N SER A 848 43.56 -4.59 -1.62
CA SER A 848 44.15 -3.24 -1.49
C SER A 848 43.57 -2.25 -2.48
N HIS A 849 44.01 -0.99 -2.37
CA HIS A 849 43.86 0.02 -3.40
C HIS A 849 45.20 0.75 -3.58
N ARG A 850 45.76 0.71 -4.78
CA ARG A 850 47.14 1.15 -5.07
C ARG A 850 47.27 2.65 -5.25
N GLY A 851 46.14 3.31 -5.49
CA GLY A 851 46.01 4.73 -5.75
C GLY A 851 45.80 5.62 -4.53
N SER A 852 46.19 5.16 -3.32
CA SER A 852 45.78 5.82 -2.06
C SER A 852 46.17 7.30 -1.94
N ARG A 853 47.24 7.75 -2.64
CA ARG A 853 47.90 9.08 -2.56
C ARG A 853 48.01 9.62 -1.14
N THR A 854 48.06 8.71 -0.18
CA THR A 854 48.14 8.95 1.25
C THR A 854 49.04 7.88 1.82
N THR A 855 49.85 8.26 2.80
CA THR A 855 50.78 7.34 3.42
C THR A 855 50.03 6.51 4.45
N SER A 856 50.10 5.19 4.28
CA SER A 856 49.72 4.21 5.29
C SER A 856 50.94 3.86 6.13
N TYR A 857 50.74 3.75 7.43
CA TYR A 857 51.80 3.55 8.42
C TYR A 857 51.65 2.17 9.06
N ILE A 858 52.70 1.37 9.05
CA ILE A 858 52.72 0.05 9.69
C ILE A 858 53.53 0.12 10.97
N MET A 859 53.04 -0.53 12.02
CA MET A 859 53.73 -0.77 13.29
C MET A 859 53.68 -2.27 13.63
N GLN A 860 54.74 -2.81 14.21
CA GLN A 860 54.75 -4.18 14.75
C GLN A 860 53.90 -4.29 16.02
N GLY A 861 53.07 -5.34 16.11
CA GLY A 861 52.20 -5.57 17.27
C GLY A 861 50.97 -4.64 17.33
N ALA A 862 50.21 -4.75 18.42
CA ALA A 862 49.01 -3.95 18.69
C ALA A 862 49.36 -2.51 19.10
N CYS A 863 48.44 -1.57 18.87
CA CYS A 863 48.64 -0.15 19.20
C CYS A 863 47.34 0.48 19.72
N ALA A 864 47.24 0.61 21.05
CA ALA A 864 46.12 1.29 21.68
C ALA A 864 46.08 2.80 21.32
N PRO A 865 44.92 3.47 21.31
CA PRO A 865 44.81 4.88 20.89
C PRO A 865 45.68 5.88 21.65
N ALA A 866 46.03 5.60 22.91
CA ALA A 866 46.89 6.46 23.73
C ALA A 866 48.40 6.19 23.53
N GLN A 867 48.75 5.14 22.81
CA GLN A 867 50.14 4.75 22.54
C GLN A 867 50.69 5.51 21.33
N ALA A 868 51.97 5.88 21.39
CA ALA A 868 52.65 6.45 20.23
C ALA A 868 52.77 5.42 19.09
N PHE A 869 52.47 5.83 17.86
CA PHE A 869 52.50 4.96 16.70
C PHE A 869 53.91 4.91 16.10
N VAL A 870 54.71 3.93 16.51
CA VAL A 870 56.10 3.78 16.07
C VAL A 870 56.13 3.07 14.72
N THR A 871 56.32 3.84 13.65
CA THR A 871 56.29 3.32 12.28
C THR A 871 57.49 2.44 11.95
N SER A 872 57.23 1.18 11.56
CA SER A 872 58.22 0.26 10.98
C SER A 872 58.30 0.35 9.46
N GLU A 873 57.20 0.65 8.77
CA GLU A 873 57.17 0.82 7.31
C GLU A 873 56.13 1.86 6.87
N ARG A 874 56.40 2.54 5.76
CA ARG A 874 55.50 3.51 5.10
C ARG A 874 55.31 3.14 3.65
N LEU A 875 54.07 3.24 3.18
CA LEU A 875 53.71 2.93 1.81
C LEU A 875 52.43 3.64 1.41
N ASP A 876 52.27 3.88 0.11
CA ASP A 876 51.15 4.65 -0.42
C ASP A 876 50.07 3.71 -1.00
N HIS A 877 49.60 2.77 -0.19
CA HIS A 877 48.51 1.84 -0.52
C HIS A 877 47.48 1.80 0.63
N TRP A 878 46.21 1.66 0.28
CA TRP A 878 45.17 1.33 1.26
C TRP A 878 44.93 -0.19 1.31
N TYR A 879 44.66 -0.76 2.48
CA TYR A 879 44.41 -2.19 2.66
C TYR A 879 43.09 -2.44 3.38
N ASN A 880 42.30 -3.35 2.82
CA ASN A 880 41.04 -3.82 3.39
C ASN A 880 39.97 -2.76 3.72
N ILE A 881 40.12 -1.51 3.34
CA ILE A 881 39.08 -0.46 3.47
C ILE A 881 38.38 -0.21 2.13
N ALA A 882 37.07 0.02 2.16
CA ALA A 882 36.28 0.24 0.93
C ALA A 882 35.33 1.44 0.99
N ALA A 883 34.63 1.66 2.10
CA ALA A 883 33.65 2.74 2.21
C ALA A 883 33.44 3.23 3.65
N ILE A 884 33.03 4.48 3.79
CA ILE A 884 32.49 5.05 5.02
C ILE A 884 31.13 5.68 4.68
N ASP A 885 30.09 5.23 5.38
CA ASP A 885 28.74 5.78 5.29
C ASP A 885 28.44 6.61 6.55
N ILE A 886 27.65 7.67 6.39
CA ILE A 886 27.03 8.41 7.48
C ILE A 886 25.51 8.23 7.44
N LEU A 887 24.87 8.35 8.59
CA LEU A 887 23.42 8.37 8.70
C LEU A 887 22.90 9.80 8.44
N SER A 888 22.00 9.98 7.46
CA SER A 888 21.54 11.29 7.00
C SER A 888 20.05 11.30 6.66
N ASP A 889 19.39 12.44 6.87
CA ASP A 889 17.98 12.66 6.52
C ASP A 889 17.78 12.88 4.99
N THR A 890 18.85 13.21 4.27
CA THR A 890 18.82 13.48 2.83
C THR A 890 19.84 12.61 2.08
N PRO A 891 19.41 11.76 1.13
CA PRO A 891 20.33 11.01 0.27
C PRO A 891 20.99 11.97 -0.73
N ASN A 892 22.30 12.16 -0.64
CA ASN A 892 23.06 13.01 -1.56
C ASN A 892 24.51 12.57 -1.72
N ALA A 893 24.75 11.39 -2.27
CA ALA A 893 26.08 10.95 -2.70
C ALA A 893 26.24 11.02 -4.22
N ILE A 894 27.47 11.26 -4.65
CA ILE A 894 27.93 11.32 -6.04
C ILE A 894 29.07 10.32 -6.20
N ALA A 895 28.88 9.31 -7.05
CA ALA A 895 29.90 8.29 -7.32
C ALA A 895 30.57 8.52 -8.66
N ILE A 896 31.90 8.40 -8.69
CA ILE A 896 32.71 8.65 -9.88
C ILE A 896 33.38 7.36 -10.33
N LEU A 897 32.95 6.85 -11.49
CA LEU A 897 33.69 5.82 -12.20
C LEU A 897 34.83 6.48 -12.99
N GLY A 898 36.08 6.11 -12.73
CA GLY A 898 37.20 6.69 -13.46
C GLY A 898 38.52 5.92 -13.41
N ASN A 899 39.52 6.51 -14.05
CA ASN A 899 40.87 5.96 -14.21
C ASN A 899 41.91 6.67 -13.31
N SER A 900 43.21 6.63 -13.68
CA SER A 900 44.32 7.29 -12.97
C SER A 900 44.14 8.78 -12.74
N ILE A 901 43.39 9.46 -13.60
CA ILE A 901 43.08 10.88 -13.45
C ILE A 901 42.16 11.09 -12.25
N THR A 902 41.12 10.27 -12.10
CA THR A 902 40.19 10.30 -10.97
C THR A 902 40.83 9.76 -9.68
N ASP A 903 41.62 8.71 -9.80
CA ASP A 903 42.46 8.14 -8.73
C ASP A 903 43.42 9.17 -8.11
N GLY A 904 43.84 10.16 -8.91
CA GLY A 904 44.63 11.31 -8.48
C GLY A 904 46.11 11.21 -8.78
N ARG A 905 46.53 10.51 -9.84
CA ARG A 905 47.93 10.51 -10.27
C ARG A 905 48.38 11.94 -10.62
N GLY A 906 49.51 12.40 -10.09
CA GLY A 906 49.98 13.79 -10.26
C GLY A 906 49.63 14.72 -9.10
N THR A 907 48.87 14.23 -8.11
CA THR A 907 48.65 14.92 -6.83
C THR A 907 49.87 14.86 -5.91
N THR A 908 49.87 15.71 -4.88
CA THR A 908 50.87 15.67 -3.81
C THR A 908 50.43 14.66 -2.76
N THR A 909 51.26 13.65 -2.47
CA THR A 909 50.97 12.65 -1.42
C THR A 909 50.62 13.33 -0.09
N ASN A 910 49.55 12.84 0.58
CA ASN A 910 48.98 13.36 1.83
C ASN A 910 48.26 14.73 1.74
N ALA A 911 48.31 15.43 0.62
CA ALA A 911 47.71 16.77 0.51
C ALA A 911 46.18 16.76 0.37
N GLN A 912 45.57 15.62 0.00
CA GLN A 912 44.12 15.51 -0.29
C GLN A 912 43.66 16.52 -1.36
N ASN A 913 44.39 16.58 -2.48
CA ASN A 913 44.20 17.56 -3.56
C ASN A 913 43.88 16.90 -4.91
N ARG A 914 43.11 15.79 -4.91
CA ARG A 914 42.49 15.25 -6.12
C ARG A 914 41.37 16.18 -6.58
N TRP A 915 40.92 16.03 -7.83
CA TRP A 915 39.77 16.83 -8.28
C TRP A 915 38.48 16.50 -7.52
N THR A 916 38.33 15.26 -7.04
CA THR A 916 37.21 14.84 -6.18
C THR A 916 37.29 15.47 -4.78
N ASP A 917 38.49 15.70 -4.24
CA ASP A 917 38.70 16.45 -3.00
C ASP A 917 38.37 17.95 -3.17
N ALA A 918 38.76 18.51 -4.32
CA ALA A 918 38.44 19.89 -4.69
C ALA A 918 36.92 20.07 -4.93
N LEU A 919 36.26 19.08 -5.56
CA LEU A 919 34.81 19.04 -5.72
C LEU A 919 34.09 19.01 -4.36
N ALA A 920 34.49 18.11 -3.46
CA ALA A 920 33.93 18.03 -2.10
C ALA A 920 34.05 19.38 -1.36
N THR A 921 35.21 20.03 -1.51
CA THR A 921 35.49 21.35 -0.92
C THR A 921 34.61 22.44 -1.53
N ALA A 922 34.46 22.47 -2.86
CA ALA A 922 33.61 23.43 -3.56
C ALA A 922 32.11 23.27 -3.21
N LEU A 923 31.67 22.04 -2.95
CA LEU A 923 30.32 21.73 -2.46
C LEU A 923 30.16 21.92 -0.94
N GLN A 924 31.22 22.30 -0.23
CA GLN A 924 31.23 22.54 1.22
C GLN A 924 30.70 21.34 2.02
N GLY A 925 30.96 20.12 1.54
CA GLY A 925 30.50 18.88 2.17
C GLY A 925 28.99 18.68 2.20
N LYS A 926 28.22 19.33 1.32
CA LYS A 926 26.77 19.11 1.15
C LYS A 926 26.42 17.77 0.46
N ALA A 927 27.42 17.10 -0.12
CA ALA A 927 27.27 15.83 -0.80
C ALA A 927 28.42 14.89 -0.43
N GLY A 928 28.13 13.60 -0.38
CA GLY A 928 29.13 12.53 -0.34
C GLY A 928 29.83 12.37 -1.68
N ILE A 929 31.16 12.45 -1.74
CA ILE A 929 31.93 12.31 -2.98
C ILE A 929 32.71 10.99 -2.94
N LEU A 930 32.35 10.05 -3.82
CA LEU A 930 32.87 8.69 -3.82
C LEU A 930 33.82 8.48 -4.98
N ASN A 931 35.13 8.46 -4.67
CA ASN A 931 36.18 8.32 -5.66
C ASN A 931 36.46 6.84 -5.95
N LEU A 932 35.92 6.34 -7.06
CA LEU A 932 36.11 4.94 -7.48
C LEU A 932 37.01 4.87 -8.71
N GLY A 933 38.00 5.76 -8.76
CA GLY A 933 39.07 5.76 -9.74
C GLY A 933 40.00 4.57 -9.55
N ILE A 934 40.54 4.02 -10.64
CA ILE A 934 41.62 3.04 -10.59
C ILE A 934 42.71 3.42 -11.60
N GLY A 935 43.96 3.46 -11.15
CA GLY A 935 45.11 3.70 -12.02
C GLY A 935 45.22 2.70 -13.18
N GLY A 936 45.33 3.19 -14.42
CA GLY A 936 45.46 2.34 -15.60
C GLY A 936 44.24 1.45 -15.91
N ASN A 937 43.06 1.77 -15.37
CA ASN A 937 41.83 1.02 -15.62
C ASN A 937 41.20 1.37 -16.96
N CYS A 938 40.59 0.35 -17.58
CA CYS A 938 39.85 0.46 -18.83
C CYS A 938 38.36 0.22 -18.58
N VAL A 939 37.49 0.77 -19.42
CA VAL A 939 36.04 0.60 -19.32
C VAL A 939 35.62 -0.77 -19.86
N ILE A 940 36.15 -1.16 -21.03
CA ILE A 940 35.63 -2.29 -21.79
C ILE A 940 36.29 -3.61 -21.39
N ARG A 941 37.62 -3.66 -21.47
CA ARG A 941 38.43 -4.87 -21.22
C ARG A 941 39.89 -4.50 -20.97
N GLY A 942 40.57 -5.27 -20.13
CA GLY A 942 42.00 -5.10 -19.85
C GLY A 942 42.25 -4.08 -18.73
N GLY A 943 43.39 -3.40 -18.78
CA GLY A 943 43.83 -2.50 -17.73
C GLY A 943 44.49 -3.22 -16.54
N LEU A 944 44.89 -2.45 -15.53
CA LEU A 944 45.62 -2.97 -14.37
C LEU A 944 44.73 -3.65 -13.30
N SER A 945 43.40 -3.57 -13.45
CA SER A 945 42.40 -4.15 -12.55
C SER A 945 41.14 -4.52 -13.36
N GLN A 946 40.08 -5.02 -12.69
CA GLN A 946 38.82 -5.33 -13.36
C GLN A 946 38.27 -4.12 -14.13
N PRO A 947 37.85 -4.27 -15.40
CA PRO A 947 37.31 -3.18 -16.19
C PRO A 947 36.10 -2.49 -15.55
N GLY A 948 35.93 -1.19 -15.85
CA GLY A 948 34.81 -0.37 -15.38
C GLY A 948 33.44 -1.04 -15.59
N ARG A 949 33.24 -1.72 -16.73
CA ARG A 949 32.02 -2.48 -17.03
C ARG A 949 31.75 -3.64 -16.06
N GLU A 950 32.79 -4.36 -15.65
CA GLU A 950 32.66 -5.52 -14.75
C GLU A 950 32.46 -5.09 -13.30
N ARG A 951 33.09 -3.98 -12.89
CA ARG A 951 33.02 -3.49 -11.50
C ARG A 951 31.86 -2.52 -11.24
N TYR A 952 31.14 -2.08 -12.27
CA TYR A 952 30.13 -1.01 -12.16
C TYR A 952 29.09 -1.28 -11.06
N ASP A 953 28.53 -2.48 -11.04
CA ASP A 953 27.45 -2.82 -10.10
C ASP A 953 27.97 -2.82 -8.65
N ARG A 954 29.20 -3.29 -8.44
CA ARG A 954 29.85 -3.29 -7.13
C ARG A 954 30.26 -1.88 -6.69
N ASP A 955 31.02 -1.20 -7.53
CA ASP A 955 31.68 0.05 -7.17
C ASP A 955 30.73 1.23 -7.21
N ILE A 956 29.77 1.27 -8.15
CA ILE A 956 28.83 2.38 -8.30
C ILE A 956 27.48 2.04 -7.68
N LEU A 957 26.78 1.01 -8.20
CA LEU A 957 25.40 0.73 -7.76
C LEU A 957 25.32 0.16 -6.33
N GLY A 958 26.42 -0.37 -5.80
CA GLY A 958 26.53 -0.82 -4.42
C GLY A 958 26.64 0.30 -3.38
N GLN A 959 26.83 1.55 -3.80
CA GLN A 959 26.99 2.70 -2.91
C GLN A 959 25.66 3.16 -2.31
N ARG A 960 25.73 3.82 -1.14
CA ARG A 960 24.55 4.20 -0.36
C ARG A 960 24.24 5.68 -0.49
N GLY A 961 22.94 6.02 -0.54
CA GLY A 961 22.46 7.40 -0.69
C GLY A 961 22.81 8.06 -2.02
N LEU A 962 23.14 7.26 -3.04
CA LEU A 962 23.58 7.73 -4.35
C LEU A 962 22.43 8.45 -5.08
N THR A 963 22.70 9.66 -5.58
CA THR A 963 21.76 10.43 -6.40
C THR A 963 22.27 10.64 -7.81
N THR A 964 23.61 10.66 -7.97
CA THR A 964 24.25 10.96 -9.25
C THR A 964 25.49 10.09 -9.45
N VAL A 965 25.70 9.63 -10.69
CA VAL A 965 26.96 9.01 -11.13
C VAL A 965 27.67 9.91 -12.14
N VAL A 966 28.99 10.01 -12.04
CA VAL A 966 29.86 10.61 -13.06
C VAL A 966 30.67 9.51 -13.73
N ILE A 967 30.54 9.39 -15.06
CA ILE A 967 31.36 8.50 -15.88
C ILE A 967 32.49 9.34 -16.48
N PHE A 968 33.71 9.18 -15.95
CA PHE A 968 34.92 9.85 -16.41
C PHE A 968 36.06 8.84 -16.58
N GLU A 969 35.95 8.01 -17.61
CA GLU A 969 36.90 6.94 -17.92
C GLU A 969 37.18 6.86 -19.43
N GLY A 970 37.95 5.89 -19.92
CA GLY A 970 38.16 5.63 -21.35
C GLY A 970 39.52 6.05 -21.93
N VAL A 971 40.33 6.85 -21.21
CA VAL A 971 41.64 7.30 -21.71
C VAL A 971 42.61 6.13 -21.95
N ASN A 972 42.58 5.10 -21.10
CA ASN A 972 43.45 3.93 -21.24
C ASN A 972 42.95 2.95 -22.31
N ASP A 973 41.63 2.87 -22.53
CA ASP A 973 41.05 2.11 -23.64
C ASP A 973 41.53 2.68 -25.00
N ILE A 974 41.56 4.02 -25.13
CA ILE A 974 42.05 4.70 -26.32
C ILE A 974 43.58 4.68 -26.40
N GLY A 975 44.30 5.06 -25.35
CA GLY A 975 45.76 5.12 -25.39
C GLY A 975 46.43 3.75 -25.54
N GLY A 976 45.75 2.69 -25.11
CA GLY A 976 46.22 1.30 -25.22
C GLY A 976 45.73 0.54 -26.44
N SER A 977 44.91 1.13 -27.33
CA SER A 977 44.41 0.44 -28.51
C SER A 977 45.54 0.11 -29.49
N ARG A 978 45.42 -1.05 -30.14
CA ARG A 978 46.28 -1.47 -31.28
C ARG A 978 45.46 -1.75 -32.55
N ASP A 979 44.14 -1.65 -32.45
CA ASP A 979 43.14 -1.95 -33.48
C ASP A 979 42.70 -0.64 -34.19
N ASP A 980 41.86 -0.72 -35.23
CA ASP A 980 41.29 0.45 -35.92
C ASP A 980 40.57 1.36 -34.91
N ASP A 981 41.07 2.58 -34.74
CA ASP A 981 40.64 3.54 -33.72
C ASP A 981 39.17 3.99 -33.84
N LYS A 982 38.51 3.69 -34.98
CA LYS A 982 37.04 3.82 -35.08
C LYS A 982 36.29 2.75 -34.29
N ASP A 983 36.81 1.52 -34.21
CA ASP A 983 36.20 0.42 -33.45
C ASP A 983 36.23 0.71 -31.94
N ILE A 984 37.36 1.17 -31.41
CA ILE A 984 37.48 1.45 -29.97
C ILE A 984 36.54 2.57 -29.52
N ALA A 985 36.40 3.64 -30.32
CA ALA A 985 35.49 4.73 -30.03
C ALA A 985 34.03 4.26 -30.00
N GLN A 986 33.61 3.45 -30.98
CA GLN A 986 32.24 2.89 -31.04
C GLN A 986 31.94 1.97 -29.86
N ARG A 987 32.90 1.10 -29.48
CA ARG A 987 32.73 0.19 -28.36
C ARG A 987 32.69 0.92 -27.01
N LEU A 988 33.46 1.99 -26.85
CA LEU A 988 33.39 2.85 -25.66
C LEU A 988 32.03 3.51 -25.55
N ILE A 989 31.55 4.11 -26.64
CA ILE A 989 30.22 4.73 -26.72
C ILE A 989 29.12 3.73 -26.34
N ALA A 990 29.14 2.53 -26.93
CA ALA A 990 28.17 1.49 -26.63
C ALA A 990 28.21 1.08 -25.15
N THR A 991 29.41 1.00 -24.56
CA THR A 991 29.55 0.66 -23.15
C THR A 991 29.07 1.80 -22.25
N TYR A 992 29.31 3.07 -22.58
CA TYR A 992 28.74 4.20 -21.85
C TYR A 992 27.22 4.23 -21.88
N GLN A 993 26.60 3.88 -23.01
CA GLN A 993 25.15 3.73 -23.10
C GLN A 993 24.65 2.63 -22.17
N GLU A 994 25.34 1.49 -22.11
CA GLU A 994 25.02 0.39 -21.19
C GLU A 994 25.09 0.83 -19.72
N LEU A 995 26.19 1.47 -19.32
CA LEU A 995 26.40 1.92 -17.93
C LEU A 995 25.42 3.03 -17.53
N ALA A 996 25.19 4.00 -18.41
CA ALA A 996 24.19 5.05 -18.19
C ALA A 996 22.79 4.46 -18.06
N ALA A 997 22.41 3.52 -18.93
CA ALA A 997 21.13 2.84 -18.83
C ALA A 997 21.00 2.06 -17.51
N LYS A 998 22.07 1.38 -17.05
CA LYS A 998 22.11 0.73 -15.72
C LYS A 998 21.83 1.73 -14.59
N ALA A 999 22.50 2.87 -14.57
CA ALA A 999 22.30 3.87 -13.51
C ALA A 999 20.92 4.54 -13.54
N ARG A 1000 20.38 4.84 -14.74
CA ARG A 1000 19.03 5.41 -14.88
C ARG A 1000 17.95 4.45 -14.42
N ARG A 1001 18.11 3.15 -14.67
CA ARG A 1001 17.24 2.09 -14.13
C ARG A 1001 17.18 2.14 -12.60
N SER A 1002 18.33 2.35 -11.97
CA SER A 1002 18.44 2.59 -10.51
C SER A 1002 17.99 3.99 -10.04
N GLY A 1003 17.35 4.81 -10.88
CA GLY A 1003 16.82 6.13 -10.52
C GLY A 1003 17.88 7.23 -10.37
N LEU A 1004 19.11 7.00 -10.84
CA LEU A 1004 20.23 7.94 -10.69
C LEU A 1004 20.30 8.92 -11.86
N LYS A 1005 20.75 10.15 -11.58
CA LYS A 1005 21.23 11.06 -12.62
C LYS A 1005 22.58 10.56 -13.14
N VAL A 1006 22.81 10.65 -14.45
CA VAL A 1006 24.05 10.19 -15.08
C VAL A 1006 24.75 11.34 -15.78
N TYR A 1007 25.93 11.70 -15.30
CA TYR A 1007 26.75 12.76 -15.88
C TYR A 1007 27.91 12.14 -16.66
N GLY A 1008 28.06 12.54 -17.92
CA GLY A 1008 29.20 12.15 -18.76
C GLY A 1008 30.28 13.21 -18.70
N ALA A 1009 31.54 12.82 -18.48
CA ALA A 1009 32.66 13.76 -18.53
C ALA A 1009 33.51 13.51 -19.77
N THR A 1010 33.91 14.58 -20.48
CA THR A 1010 34.74 14.46 -21.69
C THR A 1010 36.16 14.02 -21.33
N ILE A 1011 36.74 13.14 -22.15
CA ILE A 1011 38.11 12.62 -21.99
C ILE A 1011 39.09 13.75 -22.28
N THR A 1012 39.96 14.06 -21.31
CA THR A 1012 40.93 15.14 -21.43
C THR A 1012 41.95 14.90 -22.55
N PRO A 1013 42.52 15.95 -23.17
CA PRO A 1013 43.58 15.80 -24.16
C PRO A 1013 44.80 15.12 -23.56
N PHE A 1014 45.56 14.40 -24.39
CA PHE A 1014 46.80 13.73 -23.98
C PHE A 1014 47.93 13.83 -25.02
N GLY A 1015 47.89 14.87 -25.86
CA GLY A 1015 48.95 15.21 -26.82
C GLY A 1015 50.30 15.38 -26.16
N ASN A 1016 51.36 14.87 -26.79
CA ASN A 1016 52.73 14.75 -26.27
C ASN A 1016 52.95 13.72 -25.16
N SER A 1017 51.90 13.02 -24.70
CA SER A 1017 52.08 11.86 -23.82
C SER A 1017 52.54 10.63 -24.60
N PHE A 1018 53.03 9.61 -23.89
CA PHE A 1018 53.39 8.32 -24.47
C PHE A 1018 52.20 7.56 -25.08
N TYR A 1019 50.97 7.96 -24.78
CA TYR A 1019 49.75 7.41 -25.37
C TYR A 1019 49.36 8.11 -26.67
N TRP A 1020 50.03 9.16 -27.10
CA TRP A 1020 49.54 9.96 -28.20
C TRP A 1020 49.86 9.37 -29.59
N SER A 1021 48.85 9.39 -30.46
CA SER A 1021 48.96 9.25 -31.91
C SER A 1021 47.83 10.08 -32.55
N GLU A 1022 47.94 10.42 -33.85
CA GLU A 1022 46.85 11.10 -34.56
C GLU A 1022 45.54 10.30 -34.52
N ALA A 1023 45.66 8.97 -34.55
CA ALA A 1023 44.52 8.07 -34.60
C ALA A 1023 43.83 7.93 -33.22
N HIS A 1024 44.61 7.90 -32.12
CA HIS A 1024 44.06 7.98 -30.75
C HIS A 1024 43.35 9.32 -30.50
N GLU A 1025 43.90 10.44 -31.01
CA GLU A 1025 43.23 11.74 -30.91
C GLU A 1025 41.91 11.75 -31.70
N ALA A 1026 41.87 11.11 -32.87
CA ALA A 1026 40.63 10.97 -33.64
C ALA A 1026 39.56 10.17 -32.88
N ALA A 1027 39.93 9.06 -32.23
CA ALA A 1027 39.03 8.30 -31.36
C ALA A 1027 38.54 9.13 -30.18
N ARG A 1028 39.42 9.86 -29.49
CA ARG A 1028 39.07 10.74 -28.38
C ARG A 1028 38.07 11.81 -28.80
N GLN A 1029 38.30 12.47 -29.94
CA GLN A 1029 37.38 13.47 -30.48
C GLN A 1029 36.03 12.86 -30.83
N ALA A 1030 35.99 11.66 -31.43
CA ALA A 1030 34.75 10.96 -31.73
C ALA A 1030 33.93 10.67 -30.47
N VAL A 1031 34.57 10.13 -29.42
CA VAL A 1031 33.91 9.87 -28.13
C VAL A 1031 33.44 11.17 -27.47
N ASN A 1032 34.27 12.21 -27.42
CA ASN A 1032 33.91 13.49 -26.79
C ASN A 1032 32.79 14.22 -27.54
N ALA A 1033 32.81 14.20 -28.88
CA ALA A 1033 31.74 14.75 -29.70
C ALA A 1033 30.41 14.04 -29.42
N TRP A 1034 30.46 12.71 -29.24
CA TRP A 1034 29.28 11.96 -28.82
C TRP A 1034 28.81 12.33 -27.41
N ILE A 1035 29.71 12.39 -26.42
CA ILE A 1035 29.37 12.78 -25.03
C ILE A 1035 28.61 14.12 -25.01
N ARG A 1036 29.08 15.12 -25.77
CA ARG A 1036 28.49 16.46 -25.82
C ARG A 1036 27.09 16.51 -26.46
N ASN A 1037 26.83 15.67 -27.46
CA ASN A 1037 25.64 15.78 -28.32
C ASN A 1037 24.55 14.73 -28.01
N ASN A 1038 24.74 13.90 -26.99
CA ASN A 1038 23.90 12.74 -26.76
C ASN A 1038 22.74 13.03 -25.79
N ALA A 1039 21.78 13.80 -26.27
CA ALA A 1039 20.51 14.03 -25.59
C ALA A 1039 19.78 12.68 -25.38
N GLY A 1040 19.60 12.27 -24.12
CA GLY A 1040 18.89 11.06 -23.74
C GLY A 1040 19.72 9.99 -23.01
N THR A 1041 21.05 10.06 -23.07
CA THR A 1041 21.91 9.16 -22.27
C THR A 1041 22.39 9.82 -20.98
N PHE A 1042 22.97 11.03 -21.09
CA PHE A 1042 23.45 11.80 -19.95
C PHE A 1042 22.48 12.93 -19.60
N ASP A 1043 22.27 13.15 -18.30
CA ASP A 1043 21.46 14.26 -17.78
C ASP A 1043 22.26 15.57 -17.73
N ALA A 1044 23.59 15.50 -17.68
CA ALA A 1044 24.49 16.63 -17.84
C ALA A 1044 25.86 16.18 -18.38
N VAL A 1045 26.61 17.13 -18.95
CA VAL A 1045 27.97 16.92 -19.46
C VAL A 1045 28.95 17.80 -18.70
N ILE A 1046 30.01 17.21 -18.14
CA ILE A 1046 31.13 17.93 -17.52
C ILE A 1046 32.29 17.97 -18.52
N ASP A 1047 32.43 19.08 -19.24
CA ASP A 1047 33.39 19.18 -20.34
C ASP A 1047 34.82 19.48 -19.86
N PHE A 1048 35.49 18.47 -19.28
CA PHE A 1048 36.87 18.60 -18.84
C PHE A 1048 37.85 18.84 -19.98
N ASP A 1049 37.63 18.28 -21.18
CA ASP A 1049 38.43 18.57 -22.38
C ASP A 1049 38.48 20.07 -22.68
N ALA A 1050 37.32 20.73 -22.74
CA ALA A 1050 37.27 22.17 -22.98
C ALA A 1050 37.94 23.00 -21.87
N LEU A 1051 37.84 22.54 -20.62
CA LEU A 1051 38.41 23.21 -19.46
C LEU A 1051 39.95 23.20 -19.46
N VAL A 1052 40.56 22.05 -19.80
CA VAL A 1052 41.99 21.83 -19.55
C VAL A 1052 42.87 21.83 -20.80
N ARG A 1053 42.29 21.89 -22.00
CA ARG A 1053 43.06 21.93 -23.25
C ARG A 1053 43.81 23.24 -23.44
N ASP A 1054 44.99 23.15 -24.01
CA ASP A 1054 45.76 24.31 -24.43
C ASP A 1054 45.04 25.03 -25.60
N PRO A 1055 44.67 26.31 -25.48
CA PRO A 1055 43.96 27.03 -26.54
C PRO A 1055 44.82 27.21 -27.80
N GLU A 1056 46.15 27.19 -27.68
CA GLU A 1056 47.07 27.28 -28.81
C GLU A 1056 47.33 25.90 -29.45
N GLN A 1057 47.21 24.82 -28.68
CA GLN A 1057 47.40 23.44 -29.13
C GLN A 1057 46.33 22.50 -28.54
N PRO A 1058 45.10 22.45 -29.10
CA PRO A 1058 43.95 21.79 -28.47
C PRO A 1058 44.08 20.27 -28.25
N THR A 1059 45.09 19.63 -28.83
CA THR A 1059 45.36 18.20 -28.65
C THR A 1059 46.08 17.87 -27.35
N ARG A 1060 46.64 18.87 -26.64
CA ARG A 1060 47.37 18.67 -25.37
C ARG A 1060 46.74 19.42 -24.20
N LEU A 1061 47.10 19.01 -22.98
CA LEU A 1061 46.76 19.72 -21.75
C LEU A 1061 47.45 21.09 -21.71
N LEU A 1062 46.84 22.06 -21.02
CA LEU A 1062 47.48 23.32 -20.65
C LEU A 1062 48.81 23.04 -19.93
N PRO A 1063 49.94 23.63 -20.36
CA PRO A 1063 51.25 23.38 -19.73
C PRO A 1063 51.29 23.67 -18.23
N ALA A 1064 50.47 24.61 -17.76
CA ALA A 1064 50.36 24.92 -16.32
C ALA A 1064 49.64 23.84 -15.50
N TYR A 1065 48.90 22.94 -16.14
CA TYR A 1065 48.04 21.94 -15.51
C TYR A 1065 48.58 20.51 -15.58
N SER A 1066 49.72 20.26 -16.23
CA SER A 1066 50.25 18.90 -16.40
C SER A 1066 51.77 18.90 -16.52
N ASP A 1067 52.40 17.89 -15.92
CA ASP A 1067 53.85 17.67 -15.99
C ASP A 1067 54.24 16.57 -16.99
N ASP A 1068 53.31 15.65 -17.31
CA ASP A 1068 53.54 14.48 -18.19
C ASP A 1068 52.59 14.40 -19.40
N TRP A 1069 51.80 15.46 -19.60
CA TRP A 1069 50.81 15.61 -20.66
C TRP A 1069 49.68 14.58 -20.68
N LEU A 1070 49.50 13.80 -19.61
CA LEU A 1070 48.40 12.83 -19.46
C LEU A 1070 47.64 13.06 -18.16
N HIS A 1071 48.37 13.21 -17.07
CA HIS A 1071 47.84 13.45 -15.74
C HIS A 1071 47.91 14.93 -15.39
N LEU A 1072 46.98 15.36 -14.54
CA LEU A 1072 46.96 16.73 -14.09
C LEU A 1072 47.83 16.89 -12.85
N ASN A 1073 48.45 18.05 -12.70
CA ASN A 1073 49.09 18.48 -11.48
C ASN A 1073 48.03 19.07 -10.51
N PRO A 1074 48.39 19.43 -9.26
CA PRO A 1074 47.42 19.95 -8.29
C PRO A 1074 46.60 21.16 -8.78
N ALA A 1075 47.18 22.06 -9.57
CA ALA A 1075 46.48 23.22 -10.10
C ALA A 1075 45.39 22.82 -11.12
N GLY A 1076 45.71 21.86 -12.00
CA GLY A 1076 44.74 21.31 -12.95
C GLY A 1076 43.58 20.59 -12.26
N TYR A 1077 43.88 19.80 -11.22
CA TYR A 1077 42.85 19.10 -10.44
C TYR A 1077 41.94 20.04 -9.64
N GLU A 1078 42.47 21.13 -9.08
CA GLU A 1078 41.65 22.15 -8.43
C GLU A 1078 40.68 22.80 -9.43
N ALA A 1079 41.16 23.14 -10.63
CA ALA A 1079 40.32 23.68 -11.70
C ALA A 1079 39.18 22.72 -12.08
N MET A 1080 39.49 21.44 -12.26
CA MET A 1080 38.48 20.40 -12.55
C MET A 1080 37.42 20.29 -11.45
N GLY A 1081 37.83 20.21 -10.18
CA GLY A 1081 36.90 20.05 -9.06
C GLY A 1081 35.93 21.22 -8.93
N ARG A 1082 36.43 22.46 -9.07
CA ARG A 1082 35.59 23.67 -9.03
C ARG A 1082 34.64 23.75 -10.22
N TYR A 1083 35.09 23.36 -11.41
CA TYR A 1083 34.26 23.33 -12.61
C TYR A 1083 33.14 22.29 -12.47
N ALA A 1084 33.46 21.07 -12.04
CA ALA A 1084 32.48 20.02 -11.81
C ALA A 1084 31.40 20.44 -10.81
N ALA A 1085 31.76 21.18 -9.75
CA ALA A 1085 30.81 21.63 -8.73
C ALA A 1085 29.66 22.49 -9.29
N GLN A 1086 29.89 23.22 -10.39
CA GLN A 1086 28.87 24.07 -11.03
C GLN A 1086 27.69 23.26 -11.59
N HIS A 1087 27.86 21.96 -11.80
CA HIS A 1087 26.81 21.06 -12.29
C HIS A 1087 25.94 20.47 -11.16
N PHE A 1088 26.31 20.68 -9.90
CA PHE A 1088 25.63 20.09 -8.73
C PHE A 1088 25.05 21.15 -7.77
N GLN A 1089 25.14 22.43 -8.11
CA GLN A 1089 24.69 23.57 -7.29
C GLN A 1089 23.23 23.97 -7.52
#